data_AF-A0A372H1P2-F1
#
_entry.id   AF-A0A372H1P2-F1
#
_cell.length_a   1.000
_cell.length_b   1.000
_cell.length_c   1.000
_cell.angle_alpha   90.00
_cell.angle_beta   90.00
_cell.angle_gamma   90.00
#
_symmetry.space_group_name_H-M   'P 1'
#
loop_
_entity.id
_entity.type
_entity.pdbx_description
1 polymer ?
#
loop_
_entity_poly.entity_id
_entity_poly.type
_entity_poly.pdbx_seq_one_letter_code
_entity_poly.pdbx_strand_id
1 'polypeptide(L)'
;MEGENINRSKSFLLAFILAMTHGFILGFYDHAPTYTDFSSAKIVVAKELTETQKAAIEMLVDEVETRTLINLPVSWEWTQSDPAIMVGTRASFKTEDELLDSIMLPSEDFKEGFTVKFLERKGKAPVVLIIGVDDRGMLYGIGYFLRKVSMKRGNVLIPSNLNTTTHPKIALRGHQLGYRPKTNSYDGFSVKMWEQYIRDLVVFGANAIELLPPFTDDESTSPMFTLPPSEMLLEMVKLLAKYDLEAWIWYPLMHGDYTIEENIEKSLKENSRIFKMLPKIDAIFIPGGDPGHTHPKVLFDYLEKEAKILRQFHPNAEMWLSPQGFNKEWMDEFLQLLQKGPEWLTGVVHGPQVRMSVDEFRKAVPINYPIRRYPDITHNYDAQYPVDEWDYTFAATENRESINPRPISETAIFRSPKLGSYKGFITYSEGVNDDVNKSIWSALGWNPDSDYMETLRDYGRYFIGPDYTYNFAQAIINLENNWTGPLMTNNQVLVSHSIFQEMEKNAPPSVRLNWRFQLALYRSYYDAYNKSRLLYETFLESEAMGILRKANVIGSLEAMRLATDKLDEVVSQSSSRGAEDWSQRLSELAEALFHSIRMQKSVNKYYAAGIRRGANLDLLQYPLNNRFWFKEQFSRISVINNEKDRIEEIDKILNWTNPGPGGFYDDLGDLGNQNHLVKDNDYGSDPSFYTTPFIGYTIGGKSKKWRISWARYAQTLYDQPLKMFYTDLDDTASYQIKVTYTSDLYGSDRKVRLVANVGNEDFEVHSYMSKPKDMQPVIFDIPREATENGQLNLEWTSELGQGGTGRGCQIAEVWLLKKGNIN
;
A
#
# COMPACT_ATOMS: atom_id res chain seq x y z
N MET A 1 -53.95 16.01 -30.78
CA MET A 1 -52.82 16.97 -30.87
C MET A 1 -51.80 16.82 -29.72
N GLU A 2 -51.73 15.68 -29.02
CA GLU A 2 -50.69 15.43 -28.00
C GLU A 2 -49.71 14.29 -28.37
N GLY A 3 -50.00 13.50 -29.40
CA GLY A 3 -49.12 12.39 -29.83
C GLY A 3 -47.94 12.79 -30.73
N GLU A 4 -48.03 13.91 -31.47
CA GLU A 4 -46.97 14.32 -32.41
C GLU A 4 -45.85 15.16 -31.76
N ASN A 5 -46.11 15.81 -30.63
CA ASN A 5 -45.09 16.63 -29.94
C ASN A 5 -44.09 15.78 -29.14
N ILE A 6 -44.48 14.59 -28.67
CA ILE A 6 -43.60 13.71 -27.88
C ILE A 6 -42.56 13.02 -28.78
N ASN A 7 -42.92 12.66 -30.02
CA ASN A 7 -41.97 12.06 -30.95
C ASN A 7 -40.96 13.07 -31.51
N ARG A 8 -41.36 14.34 -31.74
CA ARG A 8 -40.42 15.40 -32.12
C ARG A 8 -39.43 15.75 -31.00
N SER A 9 -39.87 15.75 -29.75
CA SER A 9 -39.02 15.98 -28.57
C SER A 9 -37.98 14.86 -28.39
N LYS A 10 -38.36 13.60 -28.56
CA LYS A 10 -37.42 12.46 -28.47
C LYS A 10 -36.40 12.43 -29.61
N SER A 11 -36.80 12.75 -30.84
CA SER A 11 -35.87 12.84 -31.97
C SER A 11 -34.91 14.03 -31.85
N PHE A 12 -35.35 15.17 -31.29
CA PHE A 12 -34.45 16.29 -31.00
C PHE A 12 -33.48 15.98 -29.87
N LEU A 13 -33.92 15.31 -28.80
CA LEU A 13 -33.04 14.91 -27.70
C LEU A 13 -32.01 13.87 -28.17
N LEU A 14 -32.41 12.91 -29.02
CA LEU A 14 -31.49 11.92 -29.59
C LEU A 14 -30.47 12.57 -30.55
N ALA A 15 -30.90 13.51 -31.39
CA ALA A 15 -30.03 14.26 -32.29
C ALA A 15 -29.09 15.22 -31.53
N PHE A 16 -29.55 15.81 -30.42
CA PHE A 16 -28.72 16.67 -29.56
C PHE A 16 -27.72 15.86 -28.74
N ILE A 17 -28.08 14.65 -28.29
CA ILE A 17 -27.15 13.69 -27.66
C ILE A 17 -26.16 13.12 -28.70
N LEU A 18 -26.58 12.87 -29.94
CA LEU A 18 -25.69 12.46 -31.03
C LEU A 18 -24.74 13.59 -31.49
N ALA A 19 -25.19 14.84 -31.49
CA ALA A 19 -24.37 16.01 -31.80
C ALA A 19 -23.44 16.41 -30.64
N MET A 20 -23.84 16.20 -29.38
CA MET A 20 -22.95 16.35 -28.22
C MET A 20 -21.94 15.21 -28.13
N THR A 21 -22.30 13.97 -28.49
CA THR A 21 -21.32 12.87 -28.59
C THR A 21 -20.38 13.05 -29.78
N HIS A 22 -20.83 13.52 -30.95
CA HIS A 22 -19.92 13.83 -32.07
C HIS A 22 -19.12 15.13 -31.86
N GLY A 23 -19.68 16.12 -31.16
CA GLY A 23 -19.00 17.37 -30.81
C GLY A 23 -17.95 17.21 -29.71
N PHE A 24 -18.16 16.30 -28.75
CA PHE A 24 -17.13 15.89 -27.79
C PHE A 24 -16.09 14.92 -28.39
N ILE A 25 -16.47 14.12 -29.39
CA ILE A 25 -15.52 13.23 -30.10
C ILE A 25 -14.63 14.01 -31.09
N LEU A 26 -15.05 15.20 -31.56
CA LEU A 26 -14.26 16.02 -32.50
C LEU A 26 -13.54 17.22 -31.85
N GLY A 27 -13.74 17.47 -30.55
CA GLY A 27 -13.12 18.59 -29.82
C GLY A 27 -11.77 18.29 -29.14
N PHE A 28 -11.35 17.02 -29.10
CA PHE A 28 -10.06 16.58 -28.59
C PHE A 28 -9.47 15.45 -29.45
N TYR A 29 -9.46 15.63 -30.78
CA TYR A 29 -8.39 15.01 -31.57
C TYR A 29 -7.11 15.82 -31.32
N ASP A 30 -6.54 15.64 -30.13
CA ASP A 30 -5.13 15.87 -29.94
C ASP A 30 -4.46 14.98 -31.01
N HIS A 31 -3.84 15.61 -32.00
CA HIS A 31 -3.24 14.87 -33.11
C HIS A 31 -2.30 13.85 -32.49
N ALA A 32 -2.54 12.56 -32.73
CA ALA A 32 -1.65 11.51 -32.26
C ALA A 32 -0.22 11.94 -32.59
N PRO A 33 0.69 11.98 -31.60
CA PRO A 33 1.99 12.59 -31.78
C PRO A 33 2.66 11.97 -33.00
N THR A 34 3.10 12.81 -33.92
CA THR A 34 3.96 12.34 -35.01
C THR A 34 5.25 11.84 -34.38
N TYR A 35 5.75 10.70 -34.86
CA TYR A 35 7.01 10.14 -34.37
C TYR A 35 8.10 10.34 -35.42
N THR A 36 9.31 10.61 -34.95
CA THR A 36 10.52 10.69 -35.78
C THR A 36 11.46 9.54 -35.41
N ASP A 37 12.05 8.92 -36.43
CA ASP A 37 12.95 7.78 -36.26
C ASP A 37 14.37 8.24 -35.89
N PHE A 38 14.84 7.77 -34.74
CA PHE A 38 16.17 8.01 -34.18
C PHE A 38 16.99 6.72 -34.10
N SER A 39 16.60 5.67 -34.83
CA SER A 39 17.27 4.37 -34.81
C SER A 39 18.71 4.41 -35.34
N SER A 40 19.06 5.45 -36.12
CA SER A 40 20.42 5.72 -36.58
C SER A 40 21.08 6.89 -35.84
N ALA A 41 20.51 7.32 -34.71
CA ALA A 41 20.99 8.50 -34.02
C ALA A 41 22.34 8.29 -33.34
N LYS A 42 23.04 9.39 -33.05
CA LYS A 42 24.21 9.41 -32.18
C LYS A 42 23.87 10.09 -30.86
N ILE A 43 24.43 9.59 -29.76
CA ILE A 43 24.39 10.29 -28.46
C ILE A 43 25.59 11.23 -28.43
N VAL A 44 25.32 12.54 -28.33
CA VAL A 44 26.34 13.59 -28.36
C VAL A 44 26.52 14.17 -26.97
N VAL A 45 27.74 14.12 -26.44
CA VAL A 45 28.05 14.49 -25.05
C VAL A 45 29.23 15.43 -24.97
N ALA A 46 29.45 16.01 -23.79
CA ALA A 46 30.63 16.80 -23.52
C ALA A 46 31.91 15.95 -23.58
N LYS A 47 33.04 16.58 -23.94
CA LYS A 47 34.35 15.90 -24.03
C LYS A 47 34.83 15.35 -22.68
N GLU A 48 34.54 16.06 -21.61
CA GLU A 48 34.89 15.67 -20.24
C GLU A 48 33.60 15.41 -19.46
N LEU A 49 33.51 14.23 -18.84
CA LEU A 49 32.34 13.77 -18.10
C LEU A 49 32.72 13.42 -16.67
N THR A 50 31.88 13.80 -15.71
CA THR A 50 31.95 13.29 -14.33
C THR A 50 31.58 11.80 -14.28
N GLU A 51 31.91 11.11 -13.19
CA GLU A 51 31.53 9.69 -13.03
C GLU A 51 30.01 9.49 -13.07
N THR A 52 29.24 10.38 -12.44
CA THR A 52 27.77 10.36 -12.49
C THR A 52 27.26 10.59 -13.90
N GLN A 53 27.86 11.52 -14.65
CA GLN A 53 27.47 11.75 -16.04
C GLN A 53 27.74 10.52 -16.92
N LYS A 54 28.90 9.85 -16.75
CA LYS A 54 29.19 8.58 -17.44
C LYS A 54 28.16 7.52 -17.11
N ALA A 55 27.85 7.33 -15.83
CA ALA A 55 26.86 6.35 -15.38
C ALA A 55 25.45 6.63 -15.96
N ALA A 56 25.06 7.90 -16.06
CA ALA A 56 23.79 8.30 -16.66
C ALA A 56 23.73 8.02 -18.18
N ILE A 57 24.85 8.25 -18.89
CA ILE A 57 24.97 7.95 -20.32
C ILE A 57 24.98 6.43 -20.56
N GLU A 58 25.72 5.67 -19.74
CA GLU A 58 25.68 4.20 -19.76
C GLU A 58 24.25 3.69 -19.59
N MET A 59 23.51 4.21 -18.62
CA MET A 59 22.10 3.89 -18.43
C MET A 59 21.27 4.20 -19.68
N LEU A 60 21.42 5.37 -20.30
CA LEU A 60 20.71 5.70 -21.54
C LEU A 60 20.99 4.67 -22.65
N VAL A 61 22.26 4.32 -22.87
CA VAL A 61 22.67 3.34 -23.89
C VAL A 61 22.09 1.96 -23.57
N ASP A 62 22.29 1.47 -22.34
CA ASP A 62 21.86 0.15 -21.89
C ASP A 62 20.34 -0.01 -22.01
N GLU A 63 19.55 0.98 -21.58
CA GLU A 63 18.09 0.90 -21.59
C GLU A 63 17.52 0.93 -23.02
N VAL A 64 18.15 1.69 -23.93
CA VAL A 64 17.81 1.70 -25.36
C VAL A 64 18.19 0.37 -26.01
N GLU A 65 19.43 -0.09 -25.84
CA GLU A 65 19.91 -1.33 -26.44
C GLU A 65 19.10 -2.54 -25.96
N THR A 66 18.81 -2.63 -24.67
CA THR A 66 18.04 -3.74 -24.08
C THR A 66 16.64 -3.87 -24.70
N ARG A 67 15.99 -2.75 -25.02
CA ARG A 67 14.61 -2.75 -25.58
C ARG A 67 14.57 -2.81 -27.10
N THR A 68 15.60 -2.30 -27.77
CA THR A 68 15.58 -2.10 -29.23
C THR A 68 16.57 -2.97 -29.99
N LEU A 69 17.60 -3.52 -29.32
CA LEU A 69 18.78 -4.13 -29.92
C LEU A 69 19.61 -3.18 -30.79
N ILE A 70 19.42 -1.86 -30.62
CA ILE A 70 20.18 -0.82 -31.29
C ILE A 70 21.17 -0.25 -30.29
N ASN A 71 22.45 -0.32 -30.64
CA ASN A 71 23.51 0.37 -29.91
C ASN A 71 23.72 1.76 -30.53
N LEU A 72 23.30 2.80 -29.82
CA LEU A 72 23.51 4.19 -30.24
C LEU A 72 24.93 4.63 -29.88
N PRO A 73 25.80 4.98 -30.85
CA PRO A 73 27.18 5.34 -30.55
C PRO A 73 27.24 6.67 -29.78
N VAL A 74 28.08 6.70 -28.75
CA VAL A 74 28.38 7.90 -27.95
C VAL A 74 29.59 8.62 -28.56
N SER A 75 29.46 9.92 -28.81
CA SER A 75 30.49 10.77 -29.41
C SER A 75 30.47 12.18 -28.81
N TRP A 76 31.60 12.88 -28.85
CA TRP A 76 31.67 14.32 -28.58
C TRP A 76 31.67 15.15 -29.88
N GLU A 77 31.75 14.50 -31.04
CA GLU A 77 31.66 15.12 -32.37
C GLU A 77 30.32 14.77 -33.04
N TRP A 78 29.71 15.74 -33.72
CA TRP A 78 28.48 15.55 -34.49
C TRP A 78 28.54 16.22 -35.87
N THR A 79 28.32 15.42 -36.92
CA THR A 79 28.46 15.83 -38.34
C THR A 79 27.22 16.51 -38.92
N GLN A 80 26.18 16.77 -38.11
CA GLN A 80 24.87 17.37 -38.48
C GLN A 80 24.05 16.64 -39.57
N SER A 81 24.58 15.54 -40.13
CA SER A 81 23.95 14.70 -41.16
C SER A 81 23.00 13.65 -40.59
N ASP A 82 23.29 13.16 -39.38
CA ASP A 82 22.56 12.10 -38.71
C ASP A 82 21.73 12.67 -37.55
N PRO A 83 20.57 12.09 -37.21
CA PRO A 83 19.83 12.47 -36.00
C PRO A 83 20.73 12.38 -34.76
N ALA A 84 20.52 13.27 -33.79
CA ALA A 84 21.33 13.29 -32.58
C ALA A 84 20.51 13.48 -31.31
N ILE A 85 20.93 12.79 -30.25
CA ILE A 85 20.46 13.00 -28.88
C ILE A 85 21.61 13.68 -28.13
N MET A 86 21.54 15.00 -27.96
CA MET A 86 22.58 15.75 -27.25
C MET A 86 22.26 15.78 -25.76
N VAL A 87 23.21 15.33 -24.94
CA VAL A 87 23.04 15.09 -23.50
C VAL A 87 24.14 15.79 -22.72
N GLY A 88 23.79 16.46 -21.64
CA GLY A 88 24.75 17.19 -20.82
C GLY A 88 24.10 18.10 -19.78
N THR A 89 24.90 18.98 -19.20
CA THR A 89 24.45 19.96 -18.21
C THR A 89 24.49 21.37 -18.79
N ARG A 90 23.82 22.31 -18.12
CA ARG A 90 23.88 23.74 -18.46
C ARG A 90 25.32 24.25 -18.51
N ALA A 91 26.22 23.71 -17.69
CA ALA A 91 27.63 24.07 -17.69
C ALA A 91 28.37 23.52 -18.94
N SER A 92 28.08 22.28 -19.36
CA SER A 92 28.77 21.67 -20.48
C SER A 92 28.35 22.20 -21.86
N PHE A 93 27.17 22.82 -21.95
CA PHE A 93 26.61 23.40 -23.18
C PHE A 93 26.90 24.91 -23.35
N LYS A 94 27.63 25.56 -22.44
CA LYS A 94 27.70 27.04 -22.36
C LYS A 94 28.47 27.77 -23.47
N THR A 95 29.00 27.12 -24.49
CA THR A 95 29.84 27.79 -25.50
C THR A 95 29.72 27.17 -26.90
N GLU A 96 29.23 27.96 -27.86
CA GLU A 96 29.34 27.83 -29.33
C GLU A 96 28.22 27.14 -30.15
N ASP A 97 27.08 26.73 -29.58
CA ASP A 97 26.02 26.08 -30.38
C ASP A 97 24.79 26.99 -30.61
N GLU A 98 24.58 27.44 -31.85
CA GLU A 98 23.39 28.22 -32.30
C GLU A 98 22.05 27.53 -31.91
N LEU A 99 22.07 26.23 -31.62
CA LEU A 99 20.91 25.47 -31.16
C LEU A 99 20.34 25.99 -29.82
N LEU A 100 21.19 26.53 -28.94
CA LEU A 100 20.79 26.92 -27.58
C LEU A 100 20.13 28.30 -27.51
N ASP A 101 20.39 29.18 -28.47
CA ASP A 101 19.86 30.55 -28.52
C ASP A 101 18.32 30.59 -28.59
N SER A 102 17.70 29.49 -29.03
CA SER A 102 16.24 29.34 -29.18
C SER A 102 15.55 28.59 -28.04
N ILE A 103 16.28 28.29 -26.95
CA ILE A 103 15.82 27.34 -25.92
C ILE A 103 15.83 27.99 -24.55
N MET A 104 14.69 27.89 -23.89
CA MET A 104 14.58 28.23 -22.48
C MET A 104 15.26 27.13 -21.65
N LEU A 105 16.40 27.47 -21.05
CA LEU A 105 17.09 26.61 -20.11
C LEU A 105 16.50 26.78 -18.70
N PRO A 106 16.49 25.71 -17.88
CA PRO A 106 16.03 25.80 -16.50
C PRO A 106 16.91 26.77 -15.69
N SER A 107 16.32 27.47 -14.72
CA SER A 107 17.07 28.35 -13.80
C SER A 107 18.12 27.56 -13.03
N GLU A 108 19.27 28.17 -12.74
CA GLU A 108 20.32 27.57 -11.90
C GLU A 108 19.85 27.36 -10.45
N ASP A 109 18.82 28.09 -10.01
CA ASP A 109 18.20 27.92 -8.69
C ASP A 109 17.38 26.62 -8.58
N PHE A 110 17.01 26.00 -9.71
CA PHE A 110 16.18 24.80 -9.76
C PHE A 110 17.04 23.54 -9.85
N LYS A 111 17.72 23.22 -8.74
CA LYS A 111 18.51 21.98 -8.58
C LYS A 111 17.74 20.75 -9.05
N GLU A 112 18.47 19.78 -9.61
CA GLU A 112 17.91 18.56 -10.22
C GLU A 112 16.95 18.80 -11.40
N GLY A 113 16.74 20.05 -11.82
CA GLY A 113 15.88 20.39 -12.96
C GLY A 113 16.51 20.09 -14.31
N PHE A 114 15.68 20.00 -15.35
CA PHE A 114 16.13 19.72 -16.71
C PHE A 114 15.22 20.32 -17.79
N THR A 115 15.74 20.37 -19.01
CA THR A 115 14.99 20.55 -20.26
C THR A 115 15.17 19.31 -21.14
N VAL A 116 14.06 18.76 -21.66
CA VAL A 116 14.06 17.76 -22.73
C VAL A 116 13.25 18.28 -23.90
N LYS A 117 13.87 18.44 -25.07
CA LYS A 117 13.24 19.10 -26.22
C LYS A 117 13.62 18.47 -27.55
N PHE A 118 12.62 18.18 -28.38
CA PHE A 118 12.77 17.82 -29.79
C PHE A 118 12.87 19.08 -30.64
N LEU A 119 13.80 19.09 -31.58
CA LEU A 119 14.07 20.17 -32.52
C LEU A 119 14.07 19.64 -33.95
N GLU A 120 13.05 20.02 -34.71
CA GLU A 120 13.07 19.87 -36.16
C GLU A 120 13.93 20.99 -36.78
N ARG A 121 14.81 20.63 -37.71
CA ARG A 121 15.75 21.57 -38.34
C ARG A 121 15.55 21.57 -39.84
N LYS A 122 15.29 22.75 -40.42
CA LYS A 122 15.13 22.88 -41.88
C LYS A 122 16.41 22.47 -42.60
N GLY A 123 16.32 21.45 -43.46
CA GLY A 123 17.44 20.98 -44.29
C GLY A 123 18.58 20.32 -43.51
N LYS A 124 18.38 19.95 -42.24
CA LYS A 124 19.36 19.27 -41.39
C LYS A 124 18.69 18.13 -40.63
N ALA A 125 19.48 17.20 -40.08
CA ALA A 125 18.92 16.13 -39.26
C ALA A 125 18.28 16.66 -37.95
N PRO A 126 17.19 16.03 -37.47
CA PRO A 126 16.51 16.42 -36.23
C PRO A 126 17.37 16.14 -35.00
N VAL A 127 17.12 16.87 -33.93
CA VAL A 127 17.87 16.78 -32.67
C VAL A 127 16.93 16.63 -31.50
N VAL A 128 17.32 15.85 -30.50
CA VAL A 128 16.77 15.92 -29.15
C VAL A 128 17.83 16.44 -28.21
N LEU A 129 17.43 17.35 -27.34
CA LEU A 129 18.29 17.90 -26.29
C LEU A 129 17.81 17.39 -24.94
N ILE A 130 18.76 16.98 -24.10
CA ILE A 130 18.58 16.60 -22.70
C ILE A 130 19.60 17.40 -21.88
N ILE A 131 19.15 18.48 -21.26
CA ILE A 131 20.02 19.43 -20.56
C ILE A 131 19.60 19.53 -19.10
N GLY A 132 20.44 19.02 -18.20
CA GLY A 132 20.28 19.16 -16.75
C GLY A 132 20.80 20.51 -16.24
N VAL A 133 20.26 21.00 -15.13
CA VAL A 133 20.87 22.10 -14.36
C VAL A 133 22.21 21.64 -13.77
N ASP A 134 22.23 20.42 -13.24
CA ASP A 134 23.35 19.71 -12.63
C ASP A 134 23.39 18.24 -13.09
N ASP A 135 24.30 17.44 -12.56
CA ASP A 135 24.48 16.03 -12.94
C ASP A 135 23.22 15.18 -12.67
N ARG A 136 22.53 15.43 -11.55
CA ARG A 136 21.24 14.79 -11.24
C ARG A 136 20.15 15.23 -12.19
N GLY A 137 20.09 16.51 -12.54
CA GLY A 137 19.18 17.03 -13.56
C GLY A 137 19.37 16.35 -14.90
N MET A 138 20.62 16.08 -15.30
CA MET A 138 20.91 15.31 -16.52
C MET A 138 20.38 13.88 -16.41
N LEU A 139 20.63 13.21 -15.28
CA LEU A 139 20.13 11.87 -14.99
C LEU A 139 18.59 11.78 -15.05
N TYR A 140 17.88 12.73 -14.43
CA TYR A 140 16.41 12.77 -14.47
C TYR A 140 15.85 13.19 -15.83
N GLY A 141 16.57 14.03 -16.59
CA GLY A 141 16.23 14.34 -17.96
C GLY A 141 16.30 13.10 -18.87
N ILE A 142 17.32 12.25 -18.68
CA ILE A 142 17.42 10.93 -19.33
C ILE A 142 16.26 10.03 -18.92
N GLY A 143 15.93 9.96 -17.62
CA GLY A 143 14.78 9.21 -17.12
C GLY A 143 13.45 9.65 -17.76
N TYR A 144 13.18 10.95 -17.80
CA TYR A 144 12.01 11.51 -18.48
C TYR A 144 12.00 11.17 -19.97
N PHE A 145 13.13 11.31 -20.65
CA PHE A 145 13.27 10.94 -22.06
C PHE A 145 12.90 9.47 -22.29
N LEU A 146 13.50 8.54 -21.55
CA LEU A 146 13.25 7.11 -21.65
C LEU A 146 11.77 6.74 -21.45
N ARG A 147 11.06 7.44 -20.55
CA ARG A 147 9.61 7.23 -20.35
C ARG A 147 8.76 7.67 -21.52
N LYS A 148 9.19 8.66 -22.32
CA LYS A 148 8.41 9.24 -23.42
C LYS A 148 8.71 8.64 -24.79
N VAL A 149 9.87 8.00 -24.97
CA VAL A 149 10.26 7.37 -26.23
C VAL A 149 9.50 6.06 -26.46
N SER A 150 9.10 5.81 -27.70
CA SER A 150 8.58 4.52 -28.13
C SER A 150 9.75 3.63 -28.58
N MET A 151 10.22 2.78 -27.66
CA MET A 151 11.28 1.79 -27.93
C MET A 151 10.67 0.45 -28.34
N LYS A 152 10.96 0.02 -29.58
CA LYS A 152 10.59 -1.30 -30.10
C LYS A 152 11.83 -1.99 -30.65
N ARG A 153 11.80 -3.31 -30.78
CA ARG A 153 12.88 -4.05 -31.44
C ARG A 153 13.14 -3.46 -32.84
N GLY A 154 14.34 -2.99 -33.08
CA GLY A 154 14.77 -2.37 -34.32
C GLY A 154 14.32 -0.92 -34.53
N ASN A 155 13.64 -0.29 -33.56
CA ASN A 155 13.18 1.10 -33.70
C ASN A 155 13.29 1.93 -32.40
N VAL A 156 13.83 3.14 -32.54
CA VAL A 156 13.79 4.21 -31.53
C VAL A 156 12.95 5.36 -32.09
N LEU A 157 11.70 5.49 -31.62
CA LEU A 157 10.76 6.49 -32.12
C LEU A 157 10.50 7.58 -31.08
N ILE A 158 10.80 8.82 -31.44
CA ILE A 158 10.68 9.98 -30.55
C ILE A 158 9.47 10.82 -30.96
N PRO A 159 8.57 11.20 -30.03
CA PRO A 159 7.44 12.04 -30.37
C PRO A 159 7.90 13.47 -30.70
N SER A 160 7.47 14.01 -31.84
CA SER A 160 7.91 15.33 -32.34
C SER A 160 7.44 16.49 -31.46
N ASN A 161 6.44 16.28 -30.59
CA ASN A 161 5.97 17.25 -29.61
C ASN A 161 6.69 17.15 -28.25
N LEU A 162 7.77 16.36 -28.14
CA LEU A 162 8.55 16.25 -26.90
C LEU A 162 9.16 17.61 -26.54
N ASN A 163 8.60 18.27 -25.53
CA ASN A 163 9.06 19.58 -25.07
C ASN A 163 8.70 19.76 -23.59
N THR A 164 9.70 19.75 -22.71
CA THR A 164 9.52 20.02 -21.29
C THR A 164 10.71 20.76 -20.70
N THR A 165 10.42 21.62 -19.72
CA THR A 165 11.40 22.23 -18.82
C THR A 165 10.80 22.16 -17.43
N THR A 166 11.40 21.42 -16.52
CA THR A 166 10.80 21.13 -15.22
C THR A 166 11.86 20.88 -14.15
N HIS A 167 11.46 21.00 -12.89
CA HIS A 167 12.26 20.68 -11.71
C HIS A 167 11.36 20.05 -10.63
N PRO A 168 11.91 19.28 -9.67
CA PRO A 168 11.11 18.68 -8.63
C PRO A 168 10.57 19.73 -7.66
N LYS A 169 9.35 19.51 -7.14
CA LYS A 169 8.75 20.33 -6.07
C LYS A 169 9.08 19.84 -4.67
N ILE A 170 9.33 18.54 -4.50
CA ILE A 170 9.78 17.95 -3.24
C ILE A 170 11.26 17.61 -3.35
N ALA A 171 12.06 18.11 -2.42
CA ALA A 171 13.52 17.97 -2.48
C ALA A 171 14.01 16.54 -2.19
N LEU A 172 13.38 15.84 -1.24
CA LEU A 172 13.74 14.45 -0.88
C LEU A 172 12.65 13.48 -1.36
N ARG A 173 13.02 12.55 -2.24
CA ARG A 173 12.12 11.59 -2.91
C ARG A 173 12.79 10.23 -2.92
N GLY A 174 12.45 9.37 -1.96
CA GLY A 174 13.12 8.09 -1.82
C GLY A 174 12.22 6.92 -1.46
N HIS A 175 12.84 5.74 -1.44
CA HIS A 175 12.21 4.48 -1.08
C HIS A 175 13.17 3.64 -0.24
N GLN A 176 12.63 2.93 0.75
CA GLN A 176 13.41 1.96 1.52
C GLN A 176 13.58 0.65 0.73
N LEU A 177 14.83 0.17 0.66
CA LEU A 177 15.23 -1.07 -0.02
C LEU A 177 15.97 -1.97 0.97
N GLY A 178 15.22 -2.83 1.68
CA GLY A 178 15.77 -3.71 2.70
C GLY A 178 16.28 -5.05 2.20
N TYR A 179 17.60 -5.25 2.21
CA TYR A 179 18.21 -6.56 1.98
C TYR A 179 18.16 -7.42 3.26
N ARG A 180 17.02 -8.05 3.51
CA ARG A 180 16.72 -8.84 4.72
C ARG A 180 15.71 -9.96 4.46
N PRO A 181 15.73 -11.08 5.22
CA PRO A 181 14.84 -12.23 5.02
C PRO A 181 13.35 -11.96 5.30
N LYS A 182 12.99 -10.74 5.73
CA LYS A 182 11.61 -10.32 5.98
C LYS A 182 10.86 -9.98 4.68
N THR A 183 11.58 -9.46 3.69
CA THR A 183 11.03 -8.99 2.42
C THR A 183 10.63 -10.16 1.51
N ASN A 184 9.64 -9.95 0.66
CA ASN A 184 9.14 -11.01 -0.22
C ASN A 184 9.92 -11.15 -1.55
N SER A 185 11.13 -10.55 -1.67
CA SER A 185 11.89 -10.54 -2.93
C SER A 185 13.36 -10.08 -2.79
N TYR A 186 13.63 -9.05 -1.98
CA TYR A 186 14.89 -8.30 -2.03
C TYR A 186 16.12 -9.05 -1.51
N ASP A 187 15.95 -9.95 -0.53
CA ASP A 187 17.03 -10.81 -0.05
C ASP A 187 17.62 -11.72 -1.16
N GLY A 188 16.85 -12.03 -2.21
CA GLY A 188 17.29 -12.77 -3.38
C GLY A 188 18.04 -11.95 -4.44
N PHE A 189 18.16 -10.64 -4.27
CA PHE A 189 18.72 -9.77 -5.31
C PHE A 189 20.24 -9.86 -5.35
N SER A 190 20.79 -9.92 -6.56
CA SER A 190 22.22 -9.71 -6.81
C SER A 190 22.52 -8.21 -6.97
N VAL A 191 23.81 -7.84 -6.90
CA VAL A 191 24.25 -6.45 -7.14
C VAL A 191 23.75 -5.91 -8.48
N LYS A 192 23.74 -6.75 -9.54
CA LYS A 192 23.20 -6.37 -10.86
C LYS A 192 21.69 -6.09 -10.83
N MET A 193 20.94 -6.91 -10.09
CA MET A 193 19.49 -6.68 -9.94
C MET A 193 19.23 -5.39 -9.15
N TRP A 194 20.02 -5.12 -8.12
CA TRP A 194 19.95 -3.86 -7.39
C TRP A 194 20.27 -2.66 -8.27
N GLU A 195 21.33 -2.70 -9.07
CA GLU A 195 21.65 -1.62 -10.00
C GLU A 195 20.50 -1.37 -10.97
N GLN A 196 19.94 -2.41 -11.59
CA GLN A 196 18.79 -2.25 -12.47
C GLN A 196 17.57 -1.66 -11.74
N TYR A 197 17.26 -2.15 -10.54
CA TYR A 197 16.09 -1.66 -9.79
C TYR A 197 16.27 -0.20 -9.33
N ILE A 198 17.48 0.20 -8.93
CA ILE A 198 17.81 1.58 -8.59
C ILE A 198 17.66 2.49 -9.84
N ARG A 199 18.18 2.05 -11.01
CA ARG A 199 17.97 2.77 -12.28
C ARG A 199 16.49 2.95 -12.59
N ASP A 200 15.68 1.91 -12.41
CA ASP A 200 14.23 1.96 -12.63
C ASP A 200 13.54 3.02 -11.73
N LEU A 201 13.95 3.15 -10.47
CA LEU A 201 13.42 4.19 -9.57
C LEU A 201 13.89 5.60 -9.99
N VAL A 202 15.14 5.73 -10.43
CA VAL A 202 15.72 6.99 -10.95
C VAL A 202 14.96 7.48 -12.18
N VAL A 203 14.51 6.58 -13.06
CA VAL A 203 13.69 6.93 -14.25
C VAL A 203 12.42 7.71 -13.88
N PHE A 204 11.87 7.44 -12.69
CA PHE A 204 10.69 8.13 -12.16
C PHE A 204 11.02 9.30 -11.23
N GLY A 205 12.30 9.59 -10.98
CA GLY A 205 12.77 10.78 -10.28
C GLY A 205 13.15 10.57 -8.81
N ALA A 206 13.34 9.32 -8.36
CA ALA A 206 13.86 9.04 -7.02
C ALA A 206 15.31 9.55 -6.88
N ASN A 207 15.63 10.17 -5.74
CA ASN A 207 16.96 10.72 -5.43
C ASN A 207 17.58 10.20 -4.13
N ALA A 208 16.85 9.40 -3.37
CA ALA A 208 17.32 8.83 -2.12
C ALA A 208 16.89 7.37 -1.99
N ILE A 209 17.76 6.56 -1.40
CA ILE A 209 17.48 5.16 -1.08
C ILE A 209 17.84 4.93 0.38
N GLU A 210 16.90 4.38 1.15
CA GLU A 210 17.13 4.01 2.54
C GLU A 210 17.42 2.52 2.66
N LEU A 211 18.61 2.20 3.16
CA LEU A 211 19.12 0.85 3.36
C LEU A 211 18.99 0.47 4.83
N LEU A 212 19.40 -0.76 5.17
CA LEU A 212 19.34 -1.30 6.51
C LEU A 212 20.72 -1.76 6.96
N PRO A 213 21.06 -1.64 8.26
CA PRO A 213 22.28 -2.20 8.80
C PRO A 213 22.21 -3.75 8.76
N PRO A 214 23.36 -4.44 8.85
CA PRO A 214 23.39 -5.90 8.89
C PRO A 214 22.68 -6.51 10.11
N PHE A 215 22.57 -5.78 11.22
CA PHE A 215 21.93 -6.24 12.45
C PHE A 215 20.60 -5.51 12.64
N THR A 216 19.51 -6.27 12.61
CA THR A 216 18.11 -5.82 12.77
C THR A 216 17.34 -6.85 13.59
N ASP A 217 16.03 -6.68 13.75
CA ASP A 217 15.13 -7.64 14.42
C ASP A 217 14.84 -8.90 13.58
N ASP A 218 15.50 -9.03 12.43
CA ASP A 218 15.35 -10.12 11.48
C ASP A 218 16.38 -11.22 11.68
N GLU A 219 16.12 -12.38 11.08
CA GLU A 219 17.11 -13.46 10.99
C GLU A 219 18.39 -12.96 10.33
N SER A 220 19.54 -13.33 10.91
CA SER A 220 20.86 -12.87 10.43
C SER A 220 21.27 -13.45 9.07
N THR A 221 20.53 -14.44 8.55
CA THR A 221 20.78 -15.11 7.27
C THR A 221 19.48 -15.42 6.53
N SER A 222 19.55 -15.50 5.21
CA SER A 222 18.49 -15.97 4.31
C SER A 222 19.06 -17.05 3.39
N PRO A 223 18.31 -18.12 3.06
CA PRO A 223 18.70 -19.04 1.99
C PRO A 223 18.80 -18.35 0.62
N MET A 224 18.20 -17.17 0.47
CA MET A 224 18.18 -16.40 -0.77
C MET A 224 19.37 -15.44 -0.92
N PHE A 225 20.11 -15.16 0.15
CA PHE A 225 21.19 -14.18 0.12
C PHE A 225 22.23 -14.50 -0.94
N THR A 226 22.48 -13.53 -1.83
CA THR A 226 23.51 -13.61 -2.87
C THR A 226 24.88 -13.13 -2.37
N LEU A 227 24.89 -12.30 -1.33
CA LEU A 227 26.07 -11.86 -0.57
C LEU A 227 25.74 -11.77 0.93
N PRO A 228 26.74 -11.83 1.82
CA PRO A 228 26.57 -11.46 3.22
C PRO A 228 26.00 -10.02 3.36
N PRO A 229 25.10 -9.75 4.34
CA PRO A 229 24.44 -8.45 4.45
C PRO A 229 25.37 -7.24 4.50
N SER A 230 26.51 -7.33 5.19
CA SER A 230 27.49 -6.23 5.25
C SER A 230 28.18 -5.95 3.90
N GLU A 231 28.42 -6.99 3.11
CA GLU A 231 29.02 -6.85 1.78
C GLU A 231 27.99 -6.27 0.80
N MET A 232 26.74 -6.76 0.85
CA MET A 232 25.67 -6.20 0.03
C MET A 232 25.41 -4.73 0.36
N LEU A 233 25.38 -4.36 1.64
CA LEU A 233 25.22 -2.96 2.07
C LEU A 233 26.32 -2.07 1.46
N LEU A 234 27.57 -2.52 1.49
CA LEU A 234 28.69 -1.80 0.89
C LEU A 234 28.51 -1.63 -0.64
N GLU A 235 28.13 -2.69 -1.34
CA GLU A 235 27.90 -2.63 -2.79
C GLU A 235 26.73 -1.71 -3.15
N MET A 236 25.62 -1.77 -2.40
CA MET A 236 24.49 -0.86 -2.61
C MET A 236 24.90 0.61 -2.40
N VAL A 237 25.66 0.92 -1.34
CA VAL A 237 26.15 2.30 -1.13
C VAL A 237 27.08 2.77 -2.26
N LYS A 238 27.92 1.89 -2.83
CA LYS A 238 28.72 2.22 -4.01
C LYS A 238 27.84 2.52 -5.23
N LEU A 239 26.77 1.76 -5.44
CA LEU A 239 25.80 2.04 -6.50
C LEU A 239 25.13 3.41 -6.29
N LEU A 240 24.71 3.74 -5.06
CA LEU A 240 24.14 5.07 -4.77
C LEU A 240 25.14 6.19 -5.04
N ALA A 241 26.42 6.02 -4.68
CA ALA A 241 27.46 6.99 -5.00
C ALA A 241 27.69 7.13 -6.52
N LYS A 242 27.65 6.03 -7.29
CA LYS A 242 27.81 6.03 -8.75
C LYS A 242 26.79 6.93 -9.46
N TYR A 243 25.53 6.91 -9.02
CA TYR A 243 24.45 7.72 -9.60
C TYR A 243 24.19 9.04 -8.86
N ASP A 244 25.06 9.41 -7.91
CA ASP A 244 24.86 10.54 -7.00
C ASP A 244 23.48 10.55 -6.32
N LEU A 245 23.06 9.40 -5.78
CA LEU A 245 21.85 9.29 -4.95
C LEU A 245 22.20 9.43 -3.48
N GLU A 246 21.25 9.91 -2.67
CA GLU A 246 21.41 9.96 -1.23
C GLU A 246 21.33 8.56 -0.60
N ALA A 247 22.33 8.22 0.22
CA ALA A 247 22.43 7.00 0.98
C ALA A 247 21.91 7.23 2.40
N TRP A 248 20.68 6.78 2.63
CA TRP A 248 20.04 6.78 3.94
C TRP A 248 20.16 5.41 4.59
N ILE A 249 20.19 5.35 5.92
CA ILE A 249 20.15 4.08 6.66
C ILE A 249 19.06 4.14 7.74
N TRP A 250 18.07 3.26 7.65
CA TRP A 250 17.14 2.98 8.74
C TRP A 250 17.87 2.14 9.79
N TYR A 251 18.10 2.70 10.98
CA TYR A 251 19.04 2.16 11.96
C TYR A 251 18.36 1.98 13.33
N PRO A 252 17.66 0.86 13.56
CA PRO A 252 16.96 0.64 14.83
C PRO A 252 17.90 0.32 15.99
N LEU A 253 17.44 0.56 17.21
CA LEU A 253 18.16 0.19 18.43
C LEU A 253 17.90 -1.28 18.80
N MET A 254 18.93 -2.11 18.67
CA MET A 254 18.81 -3.57 18.75
C MET A 254 19.44 -4.21 20.00
N HIS A 255 20.15 -3.45 20.83
CA HIS A 255 20.88 -4.00 21.99
C HIS A 255 20.05 -4.11 23.29
N GLY A 256 18.72 -3.99 23.21
CA GLY A 256 17.83 -4.14 24.36
C GLY A 256 17.66 -2.86 25.18
N ASP A 257 17.94 -2.92 26.48
CA ASP A 257 17.75 -1.79 27.40
C ASP A 257 18.96 -0.85 27.38
N TYR A 258 18.76 0.36 26.86
CA TYR A 258 19.79 1.41 26.74
C TYR A 258 20.00 2.22 28.02
N THR A 259 19.40 1.83 29.15
CA THR A 259 19.82 2.31 30.47
C THR A 259 21.07 1.58 30.99
N ILE A 260 21.45 0.48 30.34
CA ILE A 260 22.61 -0.35 30.68
C ILE A 260 23.81 0.08 29.84
N GLU A 261 24.90 0.52 30.48
CA GLU A 261 26.10 1.03 29.79
C GLU A 261 26.74 0.01 28.84
N GLU A 262 26.75 -1.29 29.19
CA GLU A 262 27.27 -2.35 28.32
C GLU A 262 26.54 -2.42 26.97
N ASN A 263 25.21 -2.20 26.97
CA ASN A 263 24.42 -2.19 25.74
C ASN A 263 24.73 -0.96 24.88
N ILE A 264 24.91 0.20 25.52
CA ILE A 264 25.38 1.43 24.87
C ILE A 264 26.74 1.20 24.20
N GLU A 265 27.71 0.65 24.93
CA GLU A 265 29.07 0.41 24.42
C GLU A 265 29.09 -0.57 23.23
N LYS A 266 28.33 -1.67 23.31
CA LYS A 266 28.19 -2.63 22.21
C LYS A 266 27.62 -1.96 20.96
N SER A 267 26.55 -1.18 21.13
CA SER A 267 25.89 -0.48 20.04
C SER A 267 26.81 0.55 19.39
N LEU A 268 27.46 1.42 20.18
CA LEU A 268 28.37 2.43 19.64
C LEU A 268 29.59 1.81 18.93
N LYS A 269 30.08 0.65 19.39
CA LYS A 269 31.15 -0.10 18.73
C LYS A 269 30.72 -0.66 17.38
N GLU A 270 29.51 -1.19 17.29
CA GLU A 270 28.93 -1.65 16.03
C GLU A 270 28.77 -0.48 15.04
N ASN A 271 28.17 0.62 15.49
CA ASN A 271 27.93 1.81 14.67
C ASN A 271 29.26 2.36 14.13
N SER A 272 30.29 2.46 14.97
CA SER A 272 31.63 2.87 14.55
C SER A 272 32.21 1.97 13.45
N ARG A 273 32.02 0.65 13.55
CA ARG A 273 32.48 -0.31 12.53
C ARG A 273 31.75 -0.11 11.21
N ILE A 274 30.42 0.03 11.23
CA ILE A 274 29.59 0.18 10.02
C ILE A 274 29.84 1.53 9.38
N PHE A 275 29.81 2.63 10.14
CA PHE A 275 30.03 3.97 9.60
C PHE A 275 31.41 4.12 8.97
N LYS A 276 32.45 3.51 9.54
CA LYS A 276 33.80 3.50 8.96
C LYS A 276 33.90 2.68 7.66
N MET A 277 33.10 1.62 7.54
CA MET A 277 33.14 0.71 6.38
C MET A 277 32.52 1.34 5.12
N LEU A 278 31.47 2.15 5.29
CA LEU A 278 30.71 2.69 4.17
C LEU A 278 31.40 3.94 3.59
N PRO A 279 31.50 4.06 2.25
CA PRO A 279 32.16 5.20 1.62
C PRO A 279 31.34 6.50 1.68
N LYS A 280 30.03 6.39 1.94
CA LYS A 280 29.09 7.50 2.00
C LYS A 280 27.90 7.15 2.89
N ILE A 281 27.51 8.08 3.76
CA ILE A 281 26.23 8.10 4.47
C ILE A 281 25.77 9.55 4.48
N ASP A 282 24.62 9.85 3.87
CA ASP A 282 24.07 11.21 3.91
C ASP A 282 23.19 11.41 5.15
N ALA A 283 22.52 10.35 5.60
CA ALA A 283 21.66 10.42 6.76
C ALA A 283 21.42 9.05 7.40
N ILE A 284 21.17 9.04 8.70
CA ILE A 284 20.59 7.89 9.40
C ILE A 284 19.26 8.26 10.04
N PHE A 285 18.34 7.30 10.06
CA PHE A 285 17.02 7.41 10.66
C PHE A 285 16.83 6.34 11.73
N ILE A 286 16.56 6.77 12.97
CA ILE A 286 16.29 5.89 14.10
C ILE A 286 14.78 5.88 14.39
N PRO A 287 14.09 4.74 14.29
CA PRO A 287 12.72 4.61 14.80
C PRO A 287 12.72 4.56 16.34
N GLY A 288 11.76 5.25 16.97
CA GLY A 288 11.55 5.18 18.42
C GLY A 288 11.00 3.83 18.90
N GLY A 289 10.44 3.03 17.99
CA GLY A 289 9.99 1.67 18.25
C GLY A 289 9.66 0.87 16.98
N ASP A 290 9.41 -0.42 17.15
CA ASP A 290 9.09 -1.41 16.09
C ASP A 290 10.16 -1.54 14.98
N PRO A 291 11.37 -2.04 15.28
CA PRO A 291 11.87 -2.49 16.59
C PRO A 291 12.53 -1.33 17.37
N GLY A 292 12.91 -1.62 18.61
CA GLY A 292 13.25 -0.63 19.62
C GLY A 292 12.05 -0.34 20.53
N HIS A 293 12.33 0.24 21.69
CA HIS A 293 11.34 0.72 22.65
C HIS A 293 12.08 1.42 23.79
N THR A 294 12.55 2.65 23.54
CA THR A 294 13.42 3.36 24.48
C THR A 294 12.78 4.67 24.91
N HIS A 295 12.77 4.91 26.23
CA HIS A 295 12.22 6.13 26.81
C HIS A 295 12.89 7.37 26.20
N PRO A 296 12.15 8.46 25.86
CA PRO A 296 12.67 9.57 25.07
C PRO A 296 13.97 10.17 25.61
N LYS A 297 14.05 10.45 26.92
CA LYS A 297 15.29 10.96 27.52
C LYS A 297 16.51 10.05 27.32
N VAL A 298 16.36 8.75 27.59
CA VAL A 298 17.45 7.76 27.44
C VAL A 298 17.87 7.66 25.97
N LEU A 299 16.89 7.69 25.07
CA LEU A 299 17.10 7.68 23.63
C LEU A 299 17.91 8.91 23.19
N PHE A 300 17.55 10.12 23.61
CA PHE A 300 18.28 11.34 23.26
C PHE A 300 19.72 11.33 23.76
N ASP A 301 19.95 10.90 25.01
CA ASP A 301 21.29 10.81 25.60
C ASP A 301 22.19 9.83 24.82
N TYR A 302 21.64 8.72 24.34
CA TYR A 302 22.35 7.77 23.48
C TYR A 302 22.62 8.34 22.08
N LEU A 303 21.60 8.91 21.42
CA LEU A 303 21.71 9.39 20.04
C LEU A 303 22.69 10.56 19.90
N GLU A 304 22.87 11.38 20.94
CA GLU A 304 23.93 12.39 20.94
C GLU A 304 25.33 11.75 20.82
N LYS A 305 25.57 10.63 21.52
CA LYS A 305 26.84 9.88 21.42
C LYS A 305 26.99 9.27 20.02
N GLU A 306 25.93 8.68 19.48
CA GLU A 306 25.93 8.10 18.13
C GLU A 306 26.19 9.15 17.05
N ALA A 307 25.56 10.32 17.12
CA ALA A 307 25.75 11.41 16.17
C ALA A 307 27.22 11.87 16.10
N LYS A 308 27.92 11.87 17.23
CA LYS A 308 29.36 12.19 17.28
C LYS A 308 30.19 11.15 16.52
N ILE A 309 29.87 9.85 16.64
CA ILE A 309 30.56 8.78 15.92
C ILE A 309 30.24 8.83 14.42
N LEU A 310 28.98 9.06 14.05
CA LEU A 310 28.56 9.23 12.66
C LEU A 310 29.38 10.33 11.98
N ARG A 311 29.45 11.51 12.59
CA ARG A 311 30.15 12.68 12.04
C ARG A 311 31.67 12.57 12.06
N GLN A 312 32.24 11.65 12.85
CA GLN A 312 33.66 11.34 12.79
C GLN A 312 34.06 10.75 11.43
N PHE A 313 33.18 9.94 10.82
CA PHE A 313 33.44 9.30 9.53
C PHE A 313 32.72 10.00 8.36
N HIS A 314 31.56 10.61 8.62
CA HIS A 314 30.72 11.31 7.64
C HIS A 314 30.32 12.70 8.16
N PRO A 315 31.19 13.72 8.03
CA PRO A 315 31.02 15.01 8.71
C PRO A 315 29.72 15.76 8.42
N ASN A 316 29.13 15.53 7.22
CA ASN A 316 27.89 16.18 6.78
C ASN A 316 26.65 15.31 7.00
N ALA A 317 26.78 14.12 7.57
CA ALA A 317 25.67 13.21 7.71
C ALA A 317 24.62 13.74 8.69
N GLU A 318 23.35 13.61 8.30
CA GLU A 318 22.19 14.01 9.07
C GLU A 318 21.73 12.92 10.04
N MET A 319 21.12 13.32 11.15
CA MET A 319 20.55 12.43 12.17
C MET A 319 19.05 12.69 12.30
N TRP A 320 18.24 11.64 12.15
CA TRP A 320 16.78 11.73 12.13
C TRP A 320 16.15 10.75 13.12
N LEU A 321 15.07 11.18 13.78
CA LEU A 321 14.39 10.40 14.81
C LEU A 321 12.87 10.40 14.62
N SER A 322 12.21 9.25 14.79
CA SER A 322 10.75 9.13 14.84
C SER A 322 10.28 8.87 16.28
N PRO A 323 9.17 9.46 16.74
CA PRO A 323 8.50 9.07 17.98
C PRO A 323 7.59 7.83 17.79
N GLN A 324 7.94 6.94 16.86
CA GLN A 324 7.19 5.73 16.52
C GLN A 324 6.88 4.91 17.78
N GLY A 325 5.60 4.57 17.97
CA GLY A 325 5.13 3.74 19.08
C GLY A 325 5.07 4.44 20.44
N PHE A 326 5.40 5.74 20.54
CA PHE A 326 5.32 6.47 21.81
C PHE A 326 3.88 6.59 22.29
N ASN A 327 3.68 6.35 23.59
CA ASN A 327 2.43 6.67 24.27
C ASN A 327 2.28 8.19 24.45
N LYS A 328 1.18 8.66 25.04
CA LYS A 328 0.97 10.10 25.22
C LYS A 328 2.08 10.75 26.06
N GLU A 329 2.44 10.15 27.19
CA GLU A 329 3.46 10.71 28.10
C GLU A 329 4.83 10.83 27.44
N TRP A 330 5.24 9.81 26.68
CA TRP A 330 6.52 9.81 25.96
C TRP A 330 6.52 10.78 24.79
N MET A 331 5.38 10.95 24.11
CA MET A 331 5.23 11.97 23.08
C MET A 331 5.37 13.38 23.68
N ASP A 332 4.74 13.64 24.83
CA ASP A 332 4.85 14.92 25.51
C ASP A 332 6.30 15.21 25.95
N GLU A 333 7.02 14.22 26.51
CA GLU A 333 8.45 14.37 26.86
C GLU A 333 9.33 14.58 25.61
N PHE A 334 9.10 13.81 24.54
CA PHE A 334 9.80 13.95 23.27
C PHE A 334 9.71 15.38 22.73
N LEU A 335 8.51 15.96 22.70
CA LEU A 335 8.30 17.33 22.24
C LEU A 335 9.00 18.35 23.15
N GLN A 336 9.01 18.14 24.48
CA GLN A 336 9.75 18.98 25.41
C GLN A 336 11.27 18.90 25.19
N LEU A 337 11.81 17.73 24.85
CA LEU A 337 13.22 17.56 24.53
C LEU A 337 13.60 18.27 23.23
N LEU A 338 12.74 18.21 22.20
CA LEU A 338 12.94 18.98 20.96
C LEU A 338 12.96 20.49 21.20
N GLN A 339 12.13 21.01 22.11
CA GLN A 339 12.11 22.45 22.43
C GLN A 339 13.43 22.96 23.02
N LYS A 340 14.28 22.08 23.57
CA LYS A 340 15.62 22.45 24.05
C LYS A 340 16.61 22.71 22.92
N GLY A 341 16.25 22.36 21.68
CA GLY A 341 17.07 22.63 20.49
C GLY A 341 18.36 21.81 20.42
N PRO A 342 18.35 20.47 20.56
CA PRO A 342 19.55 19.66 20.36
C PRO A 342 20.17 19.89 18.98
N GLU A 343 21.41 20.40 18.94
CA GLU A 343 22.16 20.68 17.71
C GLU A 343 22.60 19.41 16.98
N TRP A 344 22.68 18.28 17.69
CA TRP A 344 23.06 17.01 17.08
C TRP A 344 21.95 16.43 16.19
N LEU A 345 20.69 16.81 16.41
CA LEU A 345 19.54 16.29 15.67
C LEU A 345 19.27 17.17 14.44
N THR A 346 19.08 16.56 13.28
CA THR A 346 18.77 17.30 12.05
C THR A 346 17.28 17.51 11.88
N GLY A 347 16.47 16.47 12.11
CA GLY A 347 15.03 16.53 11.90
C GLY A 347 14.30 15.33 12.48
N VAL A 348 12.99 15.28 12.25
CA VAL A 348 12.13 14.21 12.77
C VAL A 348 11.38 13.50 11.65
N VAL A 349 10.99 12.26 11.89
CA VAL A 349 10.28 11.44 10.91
C VAL A 349 8.84 11.19 11.38
N HIS A 350 7.88 11.39 10.48
CA HIS A 350 6.48 10.98 10.65
C HIS A 350 6.23 9.71 9.84
N GLY A 351 5.71 8.67 10.47
CA GLY A 351 5.46 7.37 9.85
C GLY A 351 4.44 6.54 10.63
N PRO A 352 4.42 5.21 10.46
CA PRO A 352 3.57 4.31 11.22
C PRO A 352 3.65 4.58 12.73
N GLN A 353 2.53 4.38 13.42
CA GLN A 353 2.41 4.45 14.88
C GLN A 353 2.76 5.82 15.52
N VAL A 354 2.86 6.90 14.74
CA VAL A 354 2.90 8.27 15.29
C VAL A 354 1.48 8.72 15.62
N ARG A 355 1.24 9.12 16.88
CA ARG A 355 -0.10 9.46 17.44
C ARG A 355 -0.80 10.69 16.83
N MET A 356 -0.15 11.39 15.91
CA MET A 356 -0.63 12.65 15.33
C MET A 356 -0.56 12.56 13.81
N SER A 357 -1.51 13.18 13.10
CA SER A 357 -1.38 13.39 11.66
C SER A 357 -0.13 14.23 11.33
N VAL A 358 0.32 14.22 10.08
CA VAL A 358 1.51 15.00 9.64
C VAL A 358 1.34 16.48 9.96
N ASP A 359 0.15 17.03 9.73
CA ASP A 359 -0.16 18.45 9.95
C ASP A 359 -0.21 18.82 11.44
N GLU A 360 -0.75 17.94 12.29
CA GLU A 360 -0.71 18.10 13.75
C GLU A 360 0.71 17.97 14.30
N PHE A 361 1.45 16.98 13.80
CA PHE A 361 2.85 16.80 14.16
C PHE A 361 3.69 18.00 13.77
N ARG A 362 3.46 18.60 12.60
CA ARG A 362 4.13 19.85 12.20
C ARG A 362 3.81 21.02 13.14
N LYS A 363 2.58 21.14 13.61
CA LYS A 363 2.20 22.18 14.59
C LYS A 363 2.91 21.97 15.94
N ALA A 364 3.12 20.72 16.34
CA ALA A 364 3.74 20.38 17.62
C ALA A 364 5.28 20.47 17.60
N VAL A 365 5.92 20.09 16.48
CA VAL A 365 7.38 20.05 16.34
C VAL A 365 7.93 21.47 16.11
N PRO A 366 9.00 21.90 16.82
CA PRO A 366 9.64 23.19 16.57
C PRO A 366 10.05 23.41 15.11
N ILE A 367 9.88 24.63 14.60
CA ILE A 367 9.99 24.95 13.17
C ILE A 367 11.38 24.70 12.57
N ASN A 368 12.43 24.73 13.39
CA ASN A 368 13.81 24.46 12.99
C ASN A 368 14.05 22.98 12.67
N TYR A 369 13.21 22.06 13.15
CA TYR A 369 13.29 20.64 12.81
C TYR A 369 12.38 20.32 11.62
N PRO A 370 12.92 20.05 10.42
CA PRO A 370 12.13 19.56 9.30
C PRO A 370 11.48 18.20 9.65
N ILE A 371 10.32 17.94 9.02
CA ILE A 371 9.65 16.64 9.08
C ILE A 371 9.92 15.91 7.77
N ARG A 372 10.37 14.67 7.85
CA ARG A 372 10.40 13.72 6.73
C ARG A 372 9.24 12.74 6.88
N ARG A 373 8.53 12.44 5.79
CA ARG A 373 7.52 11.37 5.80
C ARG A 373 8.18 10.01 5.57
N TYR A 374 7.72 9.00 6.30
CA TYR A 374 8.05 7.59 6.15
C TYR A 374 6.74 6.79 5.95
N PRO A 375 6.04 6.99 4.81
CA PRO A 375 4.72 6.41 4.58
C PRO A 375 4.82 4.92 4.24
N ASP A 376 3.94 4.11 4.85
CA ASP A 376 3.76 2.69 4.50
C ASP A 376 2.99 2.52 3.19
N ILE A 377 3.65 1.99 2.16
CA ILE A 377 3.04 1.75 0.83
C ILE A 377 2.91 0.26 0.49
N THR A 378 3.28 -0.63 1.42
CA THR A 378 3.42 -2.07 1.18
C THR A 378 2.30 -2.88 1.84
N HIS A 379 1.78 -2.43 2.98
CA HIS A 379 0.81 -3.19 3.75
C HIS A 379 -0.64 -2.85 3.43
N ASN A 380 -1.48 -3.89 3.29
CA ASN A 380 -2.90 -3.71 2.96
C ASN A 380 -3.81 -3.56 4.19
N TYR A 381 -3.40 -4.12 5.33
CA TYR A 381 -4.07 -3.98 6.62
C TYR A 381 -3.03 -4.12 7.75
N ASP A 382 -3.39 -3.75 8.98
CA ASP A 382 -2.41 -3.61 10.07
C ASP A 382 -1.23 -2.73 9.63
N ALA A 383 -1.58 -1.54 9.14
CA ALA A 383 -0.73 -0.62 8.39
C ALA A 383 -1.06 0.84 8.73
N GLN A 384 -0.19 1.78 8.33
CA GLN A 384 -0.47 3.21 8.47
C GLN A 384 -1.62 3.69 7.56
N TYR A 385 -1.74 3.11 6.36
CA TYR A 385 -2.76 3.44 5.37
C TYR A 385 -3.42 2.15 4.85
N PRO A 386 -4.27 1.49 5.66
CA PRO A 386 -4.94 0.27 5.24
C PRO A 386 -5.83 0.52 4.01
N VAL A 387 -6.10 -0.54 3.26
CA VAL A 387 -7.02 -0.50 2.10
C VAL A 387 -8.42 -0.24 2.63
N ASP A 388 -9.04 0.83 2.12
CA ASP A 388 -10.41 1.17 2.46
C ASP A 388 -11.41 0.18 1.86
N GLU A 389 -12.52 -0.05 2.55
CA GLU A 389 -13.60 -0.93 2.11
C GLU A 389 -13.14 -2.32 1.62
N TRP A 390 -12.09 -2.89 2.24
CA TRP A 390 -11.51 -4.14 1.75
C TRP A 390 -12.32 -5.37 2.20
N ASP A 391 -12.72 -6.22 1.25
CA ASP A 391 -13.49 -7.44 1.55
C ASP A 391 -12.67 -8.45 2.38
N TYR A 392 -13.32 -9.11 3.34
CA TYR A 392 -12.70 -10.14 4.18
C TYR A 392 -12.03 -11.25 3.36
N THR A 393 -12.59 -11.61 2.22
CA THR A 393 -12.03 -12.63 1.32
C THR A 393 -10.62 -12.25 0.90
N PHE A 394 -10.41 -11.01 0.45
CA PHE A 394 -9.09 -10.53 0.08
C PHE A 394 -8.16 -10.49 1.29
N ALA A 395 -8.61 -9.93 2.41
CA ALA A 395 -7.81 -9.94 3.63
C ALA A 395 -7.36 -11.36 4.00
N ALA A 396 -8.27 -12.34 3.94
CA ALA A 396 -8.05 -13.72 4.34
C ALA A 396 -7.07 -14.48 3.45
N THR A 397 -7.05 -14.17 2.15
CA THR A 397 -6.26 -14.92 1.17
C THR A 397 -5.06 -14.16 0.63
N GLU A 398 -5.24 -12.88 0.27
CA GLU A 398 -4.16 -12.02 -0.24
C GLU A 398 -3.26 -11.58 0.91
N ASN A 399 -3.85 -11.37 2.08
CA ASN A 399 -3.12 -11.05 3.29
C ASN A 399 -2.30 -9.74 3.16
N ARG A 400 -1.39 -9.53 4.12
CA ARG A 400 -0.88 -8.21 4.48
C ARG A 400 0.05 -7.60 3.42
N GLU A 401 0.90 -8.41 2.79
CA GLU A 401 1.97 -7.98 1.87
C GLU A 401 1.80 -8.60 0.46
N SER A 402 0.56 -8.55 -0.06
CA SER A 402 0.28 -8.97 -1.44
C SER A 402 0.66 -7.90 -2.46
N ILE A 403 0.62 -8.26 -3.75
CA ILE A 403 0.81 -7.33 -4.87
C ILE A 403 -0.31 -6.30 -4.81
N ASN A 404 0.03 -5.03 -4.61
CA ASN A 404 -0.91 -3.98 -4.20
C ASN A 404 -0.75 -2.67 -4.99
N PRO A 405 -0.86 -2.67 -6.33
CA PRO A 405 -0.86 -1.42 -7.07
C PRO A 405 -2.11 -0.60 -6.71
N ARG A 406 -1.91 0.57 -6.09
CA ARG A 406 -2.98 1.45 -5.56
C ARG A 406 -2.84 2.91 -6.03
N PRO A 407 -2.70 3.18 -7.34
CA PRO A 407 -2.42 4.53 -7.85
C PRO A 407 -3.40 5.62 -7.39
N ILE A 408 -4.69 5.31 -7.20
CA ILE A 408 -5.70 6.27 -6.74
C ILE A 408 -5.49 6.57 -5.25
N SER A 409 -5.43 5.52 -4.42
CA SER A 409 -5.25 5.66 -2.97
C SER A 409 -3.92 6.33 -2.63
N GLU A 410 -2.82 5.91 -3.26
CA GLU A 410 -1.49 6.47 -3.01
C GLU A 410 -1.41 7.95 -3.41
N THR A 411 -2.15 8.35 -4.46
CA THR A 411 -2.29 9.76 -4.82
C THR A 411 -3.04 10.56 -3.75
N ALA A 412 -4.12 10.00 -3.20
CA ALA A 412 -4.87 10.62 -2.10
C ALA A 412 -4.00 10.73 -0.82
N ILE A 413 -3.30 9.66 -0.46
CA ILE A 413 -2.37 9.59 0.69
C ILE A 413 -1.24 10.61 0.54
N PHE A 414 -0.67 10.75 -0.66
CA PHE A 414 0.38 11.74 -0.90
C PHE A 414 -0.13 13.16 -0.64
N ARG A 415 -1.33 13.47 -1.12
CA ARG A 415 -1.93 14.82 -1.11
C ARG A 415 -2.66 15.20 0.18
N SER A 416 -2.90 14.25 1.09
CA SER A 416 -3.66 14.52 2.31
C SER A 416 -3.01 15.54 3.27
N PRO A 417 -1.68 15.55 3.52
CA PRO A 417 -1.06 16.61 4.31
C PRO A 417 -0.74 17.85 3.47
N LYS A 418 -0.63 19.01 4.13
CA LYS A 418 -0.16 20.23 3.47
C LYS A 418 1.28 20.06 3.01
N LEU A 419 1.60 20.46 1.78
CA LEU A 419 2.97 20.38 1.22
C LEU A 419 4.01 21.09 2.10
N GLY A 420 3.63 22.17 2.79
CA GLY A 420 4.52 22.90 3.71
C GLY A 420 4.76 22.20 5.06
N SER A 421 4.07 21.09 5.36
CA SER A 421 4.22 20.36 6.62
C SER A 421 5.42 19.43 6.66
N TYR A 422 6.07 19.15 5.52
CA TYR A 422 7.18 18.22 5.42
C TYR A 422 8.22 18.64 4.36
N LYS A 423 9.45 18.16 4.49
CA LYS A 423 10.59 18.42 3.57
C LYS A 423 10.62 17.45 2.39
N GLY A 424 10.18 16.22 2.62
CA GLY A 424 10.07 15.18 1.61
C GLY A 424 9.73 13.82 2.21
N PHE A 425 9.96 12.75 1.46
CA PHE A 425 9.58 11.40 1.87
C PHE A 425 10.64 10.36 1.51
N ILE A 426 10.68 9.31 2.33
CA ILE A 426 11.23 8.01 1.94
C ILE A 426 10.17 6.97 2.28
N THR A 427 9.58 6.30 1.29
CA THR A 427 8.49 5.35 1.56
C THR A 427 9.01 4.07 2.23
N TYR A 428 8.27 3.56 3.20
CA TYR A 428 8.48 2.22 3.75
C TYR A 428 7.97 1.17 2.77
N SER A 429 8.84 0.23 2.38
CA SER A 429 8.57 -0.80 1.38
C SER A 429 9.24 -2.12 1.78
N GLU A 430 8.58 -3.25 1.51
CA GLU A 430 9.06 -4.60 1.87
C GLU A 430 9.28 -5.52 0.65
N GLY A 431 9.38 -4.95 -0.55
CA GLY A 431 9.64 -5.73 -1.75
C GLY A 431 9.17 -5.05 -3.03
N VAL A 432 8.96 -5.85 -4.06
CA VAL A 432 8.48 -5.39 -5.38
C VAL A 432 6.95 -5.41 -5.50
N ASN A 433 6.22 -5.82 -4.46
CA ASN A 433 4.76 -5.88 -4.47
C ASN A 433 4.10 -4.49 -4.63
N ASP A 434 4.77 -3.44 -4.19
CA ASP A 434 4.35 -2.03 -4.20
C ASP A 434 5.07 -1.21 -5.30
N ASP A 435 5.65 -1.86 -6.31
CA ASP A 435 6.50 -1.23 -7.34
C ASP A 435 5.79 -0.09 -8.11
N VAL A 436 4.50 -0.26 -8.42
CA VAL A 436 3.67 0.81 -9.00
C VAL A 436 3.56 1.99 -8.04
N ASN A 437 3.36 1.73 -6.76
CA ASN A 437 3.20 2.77 -5.73
C ASN A 437 4.48 3.61 -5.63
N LYS A 438 5.67 2.99 -5.68
CA LYS A 438 6.95 3.73 -5.73
C LYS A 438 7.02 4.71 -6.90
N SER A 439 6.58 4.27 -8.09
CA SER A 439 6.55 5.11 -9.30
C SER A 439 5.57 6.28 -9.16
N ILE A 440 4.39 6.04 -8.57
CA ILE A 440 3.40 7.09 -8.27
C ILE A 440 3.96 8.12 -7.28
N TRP A 441 4.53 7.66 -6.16
CA TRP A 441 5.15 8.55 -5.17
C TRP A 441 6.30 9.38 -5.74
N SER A 442 7.18 8.76 -6.54
CA SER A 442 8.28 9.48 -7.20
C SER A 442 7.77 10.56 -8.16
N ALA A 443 6.75 10.25 -8.98
CA ALA A 443 6.14 11.21 -9.89
C ALA A 443 5.43 12.36 -9.15
N LEU A 444 4.72 12.07 -8.06
CA LEU A 444 4.08 13.08 -7.21
C LEU A 444 5.10 13.93 -6.44
N GLY A 445 6.24 13.34 -6.04
CA GLY A 445 7.37 14.07 -5.48
C GLY A 445 7.98 15.06 -6.47
N TRP A 446 8.06 14.67 -7.76
CA TRP A 446 8.49 15.57 -8.82
C TRP A 446 7.48 16.71 -9.01
N ASN A 447 6.20 16.36 -9.22
CA ASN A 447 5.11 17.32 -9.36
C ASN A 447 3.85 16.82 -8.62
N PRO A 448 3.47 17.46 -7.49
CA PRO A 448 2.32 17.07 -6.67
C PRO A 448 0.98 17.07 -7.42
N ASP A 449 0.87 17.85 -8.50
CA ASP A 449 -0.33 17.96 -9.33
C ASP A 449 -0.36 16.94 -10.48
N SER A 450 0.63 16.03 -10.56
CA SER A 450 0.69 15.03 -11.62
C SER A 450 -0.54 14.13 -11.64
N ASP A 451 -0.99 13.80 -12.84
CA ASP A 451 -2.03 12.81 -13.07
C ASP A 451 -1.44 11.40 -12.94
N TYR A 452 -2.00 10.58 -12.04
CA TYR A 452 -1.57 9.19 -11.87
C TYR A 452 -1.73 8.39 -13.17
N MET A 453 -2.70 8.73 -14.03
CA MET A 453 -2.89 8.06 -15.32
C MET A 453 -1.69 8.24 -16.24
N GLU A 454 -1.11 9.43 -16.27
CA GLU A 454 0.04 9.70 -17.12
C GLU A 454 1.29 8.97 -16.59
N THR A 455 1.44 8.89 -15.27
CA THR A 455 2.49 8.07 -14.65
C THR A 455 2.32 6.59 -15.00
N LEU A 456 1.09 6.06 -14.99
CA LEU A 456 0.81 4.67 -15.37
C LEU A 456 1.04 4.41 -16.86
N ARG A 457 0.77 5.38 -17.73
CA ARG A 457 1.09 5.29 -19.17
C ARG A 457 2.59 5.24 -19.39
N ASP A 458 3.34 6.08 -18.68
CA ASP A 458 4.80 6.03 -18.70
C ASP A 458 5.33 4.69 -18.16
N TYR A 459 4.76 4.18 -17.07
CA TYR A 459 5.08 2.87 -16.51
C TYR A 459 4.84 1.75 -17.52
N GLY A 460 3.65 1.71 -18.15
CA GLY A 460 3.32 0.73 -19.18
C GLY A 460 4.24 0.82 -20.39
N ARG A 461 4.50 2.02 -20.89
CA ARG A 461 5.38 2.27 -22.05
C ARG A 461 6.82 1.84 -21.79
N TYR A 462 7.38 2.25 -20.65
CA TYR A 462 8.80 2.05 -20.33
C TYR A 462 9.10 0.61 -19.91
N PHE A 463 8.26 0.02 -19.05
CA PHE A 463 8.54 -1.28 -18.48
C PHE A 463 7.97 -2.44 -19.29
N ILE A 464 6.80 -2.29 -19.91
CA ILE A 464 6.13 -3.39 -20.64
C ILE A 464 6.35 -3.25 -22.14
N GLY A 465 6.17 -2.03 -22.65
CA GLY A 465 6.41 -1.65 -24.04
C GLY A 465 5.37 -0.69 -24.57
N PRO A 466 5.66 0.03 -25.68
CA PRO A 466 4.78 1.07 -26.21
C PRO A 466 3.39 0.59 -26.60
N ASP A 467 3.23 -0.67 -27.01
CA ASP A 467 1.92 -1.26 -27.36
C ASP A 467 1.02 -1.48 -26.12
N TYR A 468 1.60 -1.42 -24.92
CA TYR A 468 0.90 -1.61 -23.64
C TYR A 468 0.61 -0.30 -22.90
N THR A 469 1.05 0.85 -23.45
CA THR A 469 0.93 2.19 -22.84
C THR A 469 -0.44 2.45 -22.20
N TYR A 470 -1.52 2.20 -22.94
CA TYR A 470 -2.88 2.54 -22.48
C TYR A 470 -3.57 1.38 -21.78
N ASN A 471 -3.57 0.20 -22.39
CA ASN A 471 -4.32 -0.95 -21.87
C ASN A 471 -3.75 -1.43 -20.54
N PHE A 472 -2.43 -1.48 -20.38
CA PHE A 472 -1.81 -1.90 -19.12
C PHE A 472 -2.02 -0.83 -18.04
N ALA A 473 -1.89 0.46 -18.37
CA ALA A 473 -2.18 1.55 -17.43
C ALA A 473 -3.62 1.49 -16.90
N GLN A 474 -4.61 1.30 -17.78
CA GLN A 474 -6.00 1.14 -17.38
C GLN A 474 -6.23 -0.13 -16.56
N ALA A 475 -5.58 -1.24 -16.95
CA ALA A 475 -5.72 -2.50 -16.25
C ALA A 475 -5.17 -2.45 -14.82
N ILE A 476 -4.13 -1.66 -14.55
CA ILE A 476 -3.63 -1.44 -13.18
C ILE A 476 -4.67 -0.77 -12.28
N ILE A 477 -5.41 0.22 -12.77
CA ILE A 477 -6.50 0.87 -12.01
C ILE A 477 -7.62 -0.12 -11.74
N ASN A 478 -7.92 -0.95 -12.73
CA ASN A 478 -8.93 -2.00 -12.58
C ASN A 478 -8.56 -2.98 -11.46
N LEU A 479 -7.28 -3.23 -11.21
CA LEU A 479 -6.82 -4.04 -10.06
C LEU A 479 -7.09 -3.35 -8.72
N GLU A 480 -6.88 -2.04 -8.62
CA GLU A 480 -7.25 -1.29 -7.41
C GLU A 480 -8.76 -1.32 -7.18
N ASN A 481 -9.56 -1.09 -8.23
CA ASN A 481 -11.03 -1.14 -8.15
C ASN A 481 -11.60 -2.53 -7.83
N ASN A 482 -10.83 -3.60 -8.05
CA ASN A 482 -11.24 -4.95 -7.64
C ASN A 482 -11.35 -5.05 -6.11
N TRP A 483 -10.61 -4.23 -5.37
CA TRP A 483 -10.55 -4.24 -3.91
C TRP A 483 -11.60 -3.38 -3.21
N THR A 484 -12.33 -2.56 -3.95
CA THR A 484 -13.34 -1.67 -3.38
C THR A 484 -14.66 -2.40 -3.19
N GLY A 485 -15.15 -2.42 -1.95
CA GLY A 485 -16.48 -2.88 -1.60
C GLY A 485 -16.65 -4.41 -1.55
N PRO A 486 -17.89 -4.89 -1.33
CA PRO A 486 -18.16 -6.32 -1.21
C PRO A 486 -17.82 -7.11 -2.48
N LEU A 487 -16.94 -8.12 -2.34
CA LEU A 487 -16.42 -8.90 -3.48
C LEU A 487 -17.53 -9.69 -4.18
N MET A 488 -18.50 -10.19 -3.42
CA MET A 488 -19.60 -11.00 -3.93
C MET A 488 -20.38 -10.28 -5.05
N THR A 489 -20.62 -8.98 -4.89
CA THR A 489 -21.37 -8.14 -5.84
C THR A 489 -20.48 -7.39 -6.83
N ASN A 490 -19.16 -7.35 -6.62
CA ASN A 490 -18.23 -6.61 -7.48
C ASN A 490 -18.00 -7.32 -8.82
N ASN A 491 -18.84 -7.06 -9.82
CA ASN A 491 -18.75 -7.66 -11.16
C ASN A 491 -17.54 -7.21 -11.99
N GLN A 492 -16.90 -6.10 -11.62
CA GLN A 492 -15.73 -5.59 -12.31
C GLN A 492 -14.55 -6.58 -12.25
N VAL A 493 -14.41 -7.37 -11.18
CA VAL A 493 -13.32 -8.34 -11.03
C VAL A 493 -13.15 -9.29 -12.22
N LEU A 494 -14.26 -9.85 -12.72
CA LEU A 494 -14.21 -10.77 -13.87
C LEU A 494 -13.96 -10.03 -15.19
N VAL A 495 -14.44 -8.79 -15.31
CA VAL A 495 -14.16 -7.93 -16.47
C VAL A 495 -12.68 -7.58 -16.51
N SER A 496 -12.13 -7.09 -15.39
CA SER A 496 -10.71 -6.82 -15.19
C SER A 496 -9.88 -8.05 -15.56
N HIS A 497 -10.28 -9.24 -15.11
CA HIS A 497 -9.60 -10.48 -15.42
C HIS A 497 -9.58 -10.82 -16.92
N SER A 498 -10.73 -10.68 -17.60
CA SER A 498 -10.79 -10.94 -19.05
C SER A 498 -9.85 -10.05 -19.86
N ILE A 499 -9.64 -8.80 -19.43
CA ILE A 499 -8.69 -7.87 -20.06
C ILE A 499 -7.26 -8.38 -19.91
N PHE A 500 -6.89 -8.86 -18.72
CA PHE A 500 -5.56 -9.44 -18.49
C PHE A 500 -5.34 -10.73 -19.27
N GLN A 501 -6.34 -11.61 -19.34
CA GLN A 501 -6.25 -12.84 -20.16
C GLN A 501 -6.05 -12.52 -21.65
N GLU A 502 -6.75 -11.52 -22.18
CA GLU A 502 -6.57 -11.11 -23.58
C GLU A 502 -5.19 -10.48 -23.81
N MET A 503 -4.69 -9.66 -22.87
CA MET A 503 -3.32 -9.13 -22.93
C MET A 503 -2.29 -10.26 -22.90
N GLU A 504 -2.45 -11.24 -22.01
CA GLU A 504 -1.55 -12.39 -21.87
C GLU A 504 -1.52 -13.25 -23.13
N LYS A 505 -2.70 -13.55 -23.69
CA LYS A 505 -2.87 -14.34 -24.91
C LYS A 505 -2.16 -13.70 -26.10
N ASN A 506 -2.24 -12.38 -26.23
CA ASN A 506 -1.63 -11.65 -27.34
C ASN A 506 -0.18 -11.23 -27.05
N ALA A 507 0.32 -11.39 -25.82
CA ALA A 507 1.66 -10.96 -25.45
C ALA A 507 2.76 -11.81 -26.10
N PRO A 508 3.82 -11.18 -26.65
CA PRO A 508 5.00 -11.90 -27.10
C PRO A 508 5.79 -12.48 -25.91
N PRO A 509 6.68 -13.46 -26.14
CA PRO A 509 7.45 -14.09 -25.08
C PRO A 509 8.22 -13.11 -24.18
N SER A 510 8.79 -12.03 -24.75
CA SER A 510 9.52 -11.01 -23.98
C SER A 510 8.64 -10.30 -22.94
N VAL A 511 7.38 -10.05 -23.25
CA VAL A 511 6.41 -9.42 -22.32
C VAL A 511 5.96 -10.43 -21.27
N ARG A 512 5.71 -11.69 -21.65
CA ARG A 512 5.33 -12.75 -20.70
C ARG A 512 6.43 -13.06 -19.68
N LEU A 513 7.69 -12.86 -20.04
CA LEU A 513 8.85 -13.01 -19.14
C LEU A 513 9.12 -11.77 -18.28
N ASN A 514 8.42 -10.66 -18.52
CA ASN A 514 8.56 -9.44 -17.75
C ASN A 514 7.88 -9.57 -16.38
N TRP A 515 8.64 -9.39 -15.31
CA TRP A 515 8.14 -9.57 -13.96
C TRP A 515 7.02 -8.59 -13.59
N ARG A 516 7.03 -7.34 -14.08
CA ARG A 516 5.96 -6.37 -13.83
C ARG A 516 4.65 -6.76 -14.51
N PHE A 517 4.73 -7.36 -15.70
CA PHE A 517 3.57 -7.96 -16.36
C PHE A 517 3.05 -9.17 -15.56
N GLN A 518 3.96 -10.04 -15.10
CA GLN A 518 3.61 -11.21 -14.28
C GLN A 518 2.97 -10.83 -12.94
N LEU A 519 3.40 -9.75 -12.29
CA LEU A 519 2.79 -9.27 -11.04
C LEU A 519 1.31 -8.94 -11.25
N ALA A 520 1.01 -8.16 -12.30
CA ALA A 520 -0.34 -7.75 -12.63
C ALA A 520 -1.23 -8.93 -13.05
N LEU A 521 -0.68 -9.89 -13.81
CA LEU A 521 -1.36 -11.15 -14.12
C LEU A 521 -1.67 -11.95 -12.85
N TYR A 522 -0.69 -12.16 -11.98
CA TYR A 522 -0.87 -12.92 -10.74
C TYR A 522 -2.00 -12.31 -9.91
N ARG A 523 -1.97 -10.98 -9.69
CA ARG A 523 -3.04 -10.22 -9.01
C ARG A 523 -4.40 -10.51 -9.63
N SER A 524 -4.51 -10.37 -10.96
CA SER A 524 -5.75 -10.52 -11.68
C SER A 524 -6.36 -11.92 -11.56
N TYR A 525 -5.54 -12.97 -11.72
CA TYR A 525 -5.97 -14.36 -11.57
C TYR A 525 -6.42 -14.65 -10.13
N TYR A 526 -5.71 -14.10 -9.15
CA TYR A 526 -6.01 -14.34 -7.74
C TYR A 526 -7.36 -13.70 -7.36
N ASP A 527 -7.62 -12.47 -7.83
CA ASP A 527 -8.89 -11.78 -7.61
C ASP A 527 -10.08 -12.56 -8.18
N ALA A 528 -9.96 -13.00 -9.44
CA ALA A 528 -11.01 -13.76 -10.12
C ALA A 528 -11.26 -15.13 -9.45
N TYR A 529 -10.18 -15.82 -9.08
CA TYR A 529 -10.24 -17.09 -8.37
C TYR A 529 -10.96 -16.96 -7.02
N ASN A 530 -10.60 -15.94 -6.24
CA ASN A 530 -11.26 -15.63 -4.97
C ASN A 530 -12.76 -15.34 -5.14
N LYS A 531 -13.13 -14.51 -6.12
CA LYS A 531 -14.53 -14.20 -6.36
C LYS A 531 -15.34 -15.47 -6.70
N SER A 532 -14.80 -16.31 -7.58
CA SER A 532 -15.45 -17.57 -7.96
C SER A 532 -15.64 -18.50 -6.75
N ARG A 533 -14.60 -18.63 -5.90
CA ARG A 533 -14.67 -19.42 -4.67
C ARG A 533 -15.66 -18.86 -3.65
N LEU A 534 -15.66 -17.55 -3.43
CA LEU A 534 -16.58 -16.91 -2.50
C LEU A 534 -18.04 -17.20 -2.86
N LEU A 535 -18.40 -17.07 -4.14
CA LEU A 535 -19.75 -17.38 -4.62
C LEU A 535 -20.13 -18.84 -4.36
N TYR A 536 -19.22 -19.77 -4.61
CA TYR A 536 -19.46 -21.19 -4.42
C TYR A 536 -19.56 -21.58 -2.93
N GLU A 537 -18.62 -21.12 -2.10
CA GLU A 537 -18.61 -21.42 -0.66
C GLU A 537 -19.80 -20.79 0.07
N THR A 538 -20.26 -19.62 -0.39
CA THR A 538 -21.49 -18.98 0.11
C THR A 538 -22.73 -19.81 -0.25
N PHE A 539 -22.80 -20.33 -1.48
CA PHE A 539 -23.88 -21.22 -1.90
C PHE A 539 -23.94 -22.49 -1.03
N LEU A 540 -22.78 -23.13 -0.78
CA LEU A 540 -22.72 -24.31 0.09
C LEU A 540 -23.16 -24.01 1.54
N GLU A 541 -22.78 -22.85 2.09
CA GLU A 541 -23.24 -22.42 3.41
C GLU A 541 -24.76 -22.22 3.44
N SER A 542 -25.34 -21.59 2.42
CA SER A 542 -26.79 -21.40 2.30
C SER A 542 -27.55 -22.74 2.23
N GLU A 543 -27.05 -23.70 1.45
CA GLU A 543 -27.63 -25.04 1.37
C GLU A 543 -27.54 -25.80 2.70
N ALA A 544 -26.40 -25.71 3.39
CA ALA A 544 -26.21 -26.28 4.72
C ALA A 544 -27.20 -25.69 5.75
N MET A 545 -27.40 -24.37 5.73
CA MET A 545 -28.43 -23.70 6.54
C MET A 545 -29.84 -24.17 6.17
N GLY A 546 -30.13 -24.40 4.89
CA GLY A 546 -31.38 -24.99 4.42
C GLY A 546 -31.64 -26.41 4.96
N ILE A 547 -30.59 -27.21 5.10
CA ILE A 547 -30.65 -28.54 5.71
C ILE A 547 -30.93 -28.43 7.21
N LEU A 548 -30.22 -27.55 7.93
CA LEU A 548 -30.42 -27.34 9.37
C LEU A 548 -31.85 -26.92 9.72
N ARG A 549 -32.52 -26.12 8.87
CA ARG A 549 -33.95 -25.76 9.06
C ARG A 549 -34.89 -26.96 9.09
N LYS A 550 -34.47 -28.11 8.55
CA LYS A 550 -35.26 -29.35 8.54
C LYS A 550 -34.98 -30.24 9.76
N ALA A 551 -34.15 -29.82 10.71
CA ALA A 551 -33.77 -30.63 11.89
C ALA A 551 -34.97 -31.18 12.66
N ASN A 552 -36.05 -30.40 12.80
CA ASN A 552 -37.30 -30.83 13.44
C ASN A 552 -38.03 -31.99 12.71
N VAL A 553 -37.72 -32.22 11.43
CA VAL A 553 -38.35 -33.24 10.58
C VAL A 553 -37.47 -34.46 10.43
N ILE A 554 -36.16 -34.28 10.21
CA ILE A 554 -35.23 -35.37 9.90
C ILE A 554 -34.34 -35.78 11.09
N GLY A 555 -34.43 -35.08 12.21
CA GLY A 555 -33.58 -35.25 13.39
C GLY A 555 -32.32 -34.39 13.34
N SER A 556 -31.94 -33.82 14.49
CA SER A 556 -30.82 -32.90 14.66
C SER A 556 -29.47 -33.50 14.24
N LEU A 557 -29.18 -34.75 14.62
CA LEU A 557 -27.92 -35.43 14.29
C LEU A 557 -27.78 -35.64 12.77
N GLU A 558 -28.84 -36.08 12.10
CA GLU A 558 -28.82 -36.31 10.65
C GLU A 558 -28.76 -34.98 9.89
N ALA A 559 -29.46 -33.95 10.35
CA ALA A 559 -29.36 -32.61 9.77
C ALA A 559 -27.93 -32.05 9.86
N MET A 560 -27.27 -32.16 11.02
CA MET A 560 -25.87 -31.74 11.18
C MET A 560 -24.91 -32.55 10.31
N ARG A 561 -25.13 -33.86 10.17
CA ARG A 561 -24.34 -34.74 9.30
C ARG A 561 -24.46 -34.31 7.83
N LEU A 562 -25.69 -34.17 7.33
CA LEU A 562 -25.95 -33.74 5.94
C LEU A 562 -25.44 -32.31 5.67
N ALA A 563 -25.57 -31.40 6.63
CA ALA A 563 -25.02 -30.05 6.52
C ALA A 563 -23.48 -30.09 6.47
N THR A 564 -22.84 -30.97 7.24
CA THR A 564 -21.39 -31.19 7.19
C THR A 564 -20.95 -31.71 5.82
N ASP A 565 -21.63 -32.73 5.30
CA ASP A 565 -21.35 -33.28 3.97
C ASP A 565 -21.44 -32.19 2.89
N LYS A 566 -22.49 -31.37 2.95
CA LYS A 566 -22.70 -30.25 2.01
C LYS A 566 -21.57 -29.22 2.09
N LEU A 567 -21.15 -28.83 3.29
CA LEU A 567 -20.03 -27.89 3.47
C LEU A 567 -18.69 -28.46 2.98
N ASP A 568 -18.51 -29.79 3.02
CA ASP A 568 -17.30 -30.46 2.58
C ASP A 568 -17.20 -30.69 1.06
N GLU A 569 -18.28 -30.42 0.31
CA GLU A 569 -18.26 -30.42 -1.16
C GLU A 569 -17.23 -29.44 -1.74
N VAL A 570 -16.80 -28.41 -1.00
CA VAL A 570 -15.71 -27.52 -1.41
C VAL A 570 -14.38 -28.28 -1.59
N VAL A 571 -14.14 -29.34 -0.83
CA VAL A 571 -12.88 -30.12 -0.90
C VAL A 571 -12.87 -31.04 -2.11
N SER A 572 -14.03 -31.59 -2.50
CA SER A 572 -14.15 -32.55 -3.58
C SER A 572 -14.52 -31.93 -4.94
N GLN A 573 -15.12 -30.74 -4.95
CA GLN A 573 -15.67 -30.11 -6.16
C GLN A 573 -15.16 -28.70 -6.45
N SER A 574 -14.27 -28.11 -5.63
CA SER A 574 -13.60 -26.83 -5.96
C SER A 574 -12.94 -26.85 -7.33
N SER A 575 -12.55 -28.04 -7.77
CA SER A 575 -12.08 -28.45 -9.09
C SER A 575 -13.02 -28.16 -10.28
N SER A 576 -14.33 -28.29 -10.10
CA SER A 576 -15.24 -28.58 -11.23
C SER A 576 -15.85 -27.36 -11.94
N ARG A 577 -15.51 -26.13 -11.55
CA ARG A 577 -16.14 -24.89 -12.07
C ARG A 577 -15.14 -23.83 -12.55
N GLY A 578 -14.20 -24.20 -13.43
CA GLY A 578 -13.24 -23.29 -14.08
C GLY A 578 -12.12 -22.71 -13.18
N ALA A 579 -12.21 -22.90 -11.87
CA ALA A 579 -11.24 -22.43 -10.89
C ALA A 579 -9.94 -23.26 -10.85
N GLU A 580 -9.97 -24.51 -11.34
CA GLU A 580 -8.80 -25.40 -11.38
C GLU A 580 -7.70 -24.86 -12.30
N ASP A 581 -8.08 -24.44 -13.52
CA ASP A 581 -7.17 -23.82 -14.48
C ASP A 581 -6.52 -22.55 -13.92
N TRP A 582 -7.27 -21.76 -13.13
CA TRP A 582 -6.76 -20.54 -12.51
C TRP A 582 -5.85 -20.81 -11.31
N SER A 583 -6.16 -21.80 -10.46
CA SER A 583 -5.28 -22.21 -9.37
C SER A 583 -3.94 -22.76 -9.89
N GLN A 584 -3.98 -23.56 -10.96
CA GLN A 584 -2.77 -24.00 -11.62
C GLN A 584 -2.00 -22.81 -12.21
N ARG A 585 -2.68 -21.91 -12.93
CA ARG A 585 -2.03 -20.72 -13.50
C ARG A 585 -1.39 -19.83 -12.45
N LEU A 586 -2.01 -19.68 -11.27
CA LEU A 586 -1.43 -18.96 -10.14
C LEU A 586 -0.14 -19.60 -9.63
N SER A 587 -0.07 -20.94 -9.61
CA SER A 587 1.16 -21.66 -9.24
C SER A 587 2.26 -21.44 -10.28
N GLU A 588 1.93 -21.48 -11.58
CA GLU A 588 2.87 -21.19 -12.66
C GLU A 588 3.38 -19.75 -12.64
N LEU A 589 2.50 -18.77 -12.38
CA LEU A 589 2.87 -17.37 -12.26
C LEU A 589 3.72 -17.10 -11.01
N ALA A 590 3.44 -17.77 -9.89
CA ALA A 590 4.29 -17.70 -8.69
C ALA A 590 5.71 -18.21 -8.97
N GLU A 591 5.85 -19.33 -9.68
CA GLU A 591 7.14 -19.86 -10.10
C GLU A 591 7.86 -18.90 -11.06
N ALA A 592 7.14 -18.36 -12.04
CA ALA A 592 7.69 -17.38 -12.98
C ALA A 592 8.22 -16.13 -12.27
N LEU A 593 7.47 -15.60 -11.29
CA LEU A 593 7.88 -14.46 -10.47
C LEU A 593 9.11 -14.76 -9.60
N PHE A 594 9.21 -15.98 -9.06
CA PHE A 594 10.38 -16.41 -8.32
C PHE A 594 11.64 -16.45 -9.21
N HIS A 595 11.50 -16.87 -10.47
CA HIS A 595 12.64 -16.88 -11.40
C HIS A 595 12.98 -15.51 -11.98
N SER A 596 11.98 -14.65 -12.23
CA SER A 596 12.17 -13.36 -12.89
C SER A 596 12.63 -12.26 -11.92
N ILE A 597 12.10 -12.25 -10.69
CA ILE A 597 12.38 -11.20 -9.70
C ILE A 597 12.45 -11.74 -8.27
N ARG A 598 12.71 -13.05 -8.08
CA ARG A 598 12.88 -13.66 -6.75
C ARG A 598 11.68 -13.51 -5.82
N MET A 599 10.49 -13.28 -6.35
CA MET A 599 9.32 -13.09 -5.50
C MET A 599 8.94 -14.38 -4.77
N GLN A 600 8.83 -14.30 -3.46
CA GLN A 600 8.65 -15.43 -2.55
C GLN A 600 7.17 -15.63 -2.21
N LYS A 601 6.42 -16.31 -3.10
CA LYS A 601 4.96 -16.44 -2.98
C LYS A 601 4.46 -17.60 -2.10
N SER A 602 5.37 -18.40 -1.55
CA SER A 602 5.08 -19.56 -0.68
C SER A 602 6.22 -19.75 0.30
N VAL A 603 5.91 -20.12 1.55
CA VAL A 603 6.91 -20.40 2.58
C VAL A 603 7.73 -21.63 2.21
N ASN A 604 7.03 -22.73 1.90
CA ASN A 604 7.70 -24.02 1.66
C ASN A 604 8.37 -24.11 0.29
N LYS A 605 7.81 -23.46 -0.75
CA LYS A 605 8.33 -23.57 -2.12
C LYS A 605 9.33 -22.47 -2.46
N TYR A 606 9.16 -21.27 -1.91
CA TYR A 606 9.89 -20.08 -2.34
C TYR A 606 10.48 -19.30 -1.15
N TYR A 607 10.63 -19.94 0.01
CA TYR A 607 11.39 -19.45 1.18
C TYR A 607 10.86 -18.21 1.89
N ALA A 608 9.63 -17.78 1.61
CA ALA A 608 9.05 -16.62 2.27
C ALA A 608 9.06 -16.77 3.80
N ALA A 609 9.39 -15.70 4.54
CA ALA A 609 9.46 -15.72 6.00
C ALA A 609 8.12 -16.06 6.70
N GLY A 610 7.00 -15.89 6.01
CA GLY A 610 5.70 -16.31 6.51
C GLY A 610 4.54 -15.88 5.64
N ILE A 611 3.35 -16.39 5.95
CA ILE A 611 2.11 -16.07 5.22
C ILE A 611 1.83 -14.56 5.20
N ARG A 612 2.03 -13.86 6.32
CA ARG A 612 1.86 -12.40 6.40
C ARG A 612 2.91 -11.62 5.61
N ARG A 613 4.01 -12.27 5.20
CA ARG A 613 5.12 -11.70 4.41
C ARG A 613 4.99 -12.00 2.91
N GLY A 614 3.76 -11.95 2.39
CA GLY A 614 3.47 -12.03 0.96
C GLY A 614 3.35 -13.45 0.37
N ALA A 615 3.38 -14.50 1.20
CA ALA A 615 3.21 -15.89 0.80
C ALA A 615 1.74 -16.32 0.60
N ASN A 616 0.99 -15.53 -0.17
CA ASN A 616 -0.44 -15.72 -0.40
C ASN A 616 -0.79 -16.94 -1.26
N LEU A 617 0.17 -17.58 -1.95
CA LEU A 617 -0.08 -18.85 -2.64
C LEU A 617 -0.49 -19.96 -1.65
N ASP A 618 0.05 -19.92 -0.43
CA ASP A 618 -0.27 -20.91 0.61
C ASP A 618 -1.70 -20.73 1.18
N LEU A 619 -2.38 -19.64 0.80
CA LEU A 619 -3.74 -19.31 1.22
C LEU A 619 -4.81 -19.57 0.14
N LEU A 620 -4.44 -20.14 -1.01
CA LEU A 620 -5.39 -20.47 -2.09
C LEU A 620 -6.56 -21.37 -1.67
N GLN A 621 -6.45 -22.06 -0.53
CA GLN A 621 -7.48 -22.94 0.03
C GLN A 621 -7.97 -22.48 1.41
N TYR A 622 -7.68 -21.23 1.79
CA TYR A 622 -8.21 -20.65 3.03
C TYR A 622 -9.75 -20.59 2.95
N PRO A 623 -10.49 -21.03 3.99
CA PRO A 623 -11.95 -21.05 3.98
C PRO A 623 -12.53 -19.63 3.88
N LEU A 624 -13.54 -19.45 3.03
CA LEU A 624 -14.21 -18.16 2.80
C LEU A 624 -15.61 -18.10 3.42
N ASN A 625 -16.02 -19.16 4.12
CA ASN A 625 -17.32 -19.29 4.78
C ASN A 625 -17.17 -19.81 6.22
N ASN A 626 -18.28 -19.93 6.95
CA ASN A 626 -18.31 -20.35 8.35
C ASN A 626 -18.15 -21.87 8.55
N ARG A 627 -17.70 -22.64 7.56
CA ARG A 627 -17.65 -24.12 7.61
C ARG A 627 -17.00 -24.66 8.89
N PHE A 628 -15.83 -24.13 9.26
CA PHE A 628 -15.12 -24.64 10.43
C PHE A 628 -15.83 -24.25 11.74
N TRP A 629 -16.46 -23.08 11.79
CA TRP A 629 -17.31 -22.71 12.91
C TRP A 629 -18.53 -23.64 13.04
N PHE A 630 -19.21 -23.96 11.93
CA PHE A 630 -20.32 -24.94 11.94
C PHE A 630 -19.87 -26.30 12.48
N LYS A 631 -18.71 -26.81 12.06
CA LYS A 631 -18.20 -28.10 12.54
C LYS A 631 -17.92 -28.11 14.05
N GLU A 632 -17.41 -27.01 14.60
CA GLU A 632 -17.22 -26.88 16.05
C GLU A 632 -18.58 -26.83 16.77
N GLN A 633 -19.56 -26.10 16.22
CA GLN A 633 -20.91 -26.07 16.79
C GLN A 633 -21.59 -27.43 16.73
N PHE A 634 -21.51 -28.15 15.61
CA PHE A 634 -22.09 -29.49 15.47
C PHE A 634 -21.45 -30.49 16.43
N SER A 635 -20.13 -30.43 16.60
CA SER A 635 -19.42 -31.25 17.59
C SER A 635 -19.94 -30.98 19.01
N ARG A 636 -20.08 -29.70 19.39
CA ARG A 636 -20.65 -29.30 20.69
C ARG A 636 -22.10 -29.75 20.86
N ILE A 637 -22.94 -29.62 19.83
CA ILE A 637 -24.38 -29.94 19.91
C ILE A 637 -24.60 -31.46 19.93
N SER A 638 -23.81 -32.23 19.18
CA SER A 638 -23.96 -33.68 19.05
C SER A 638 -23.86 -34.47 20.36
N VAL A 639 -23.16 -33.92 21.38
CA VAL A 639 -23.00 -34.56 22.69
C VAL A 639 -24.10 -34.19 23.69
N ILE A 640 -25.02 -33.30 23.32
CA ILE A 640 -26.22 -33.01 24.12
C ILE A 640 -27.16 -34.21 24.00
N ASN A 641 -27.63 -34.77 25.12
CA ASN A 641 -28.41 -36.01 25.12
C ASN A 641 -29.84 -35.85 24.57
N ASN A 642 -30.48 -34.70 24.82
CA ASN A 642 -31.88 -34.44 24.49
C ASN A 642 -32.02 -33.84 23.08
N GLU A 643 -32.93 -34.39 22.27
CA GLU A 643 -33.23 -33.91 20.91
C GLU A 643 -33.77 -32.48 20.92
N LYS A 644 -34.65 -32.14 21.88
CA LYS A 644 -35.22 -30.79 21.98
C LYS A 644 -34.12 -29.76 22.24
N ASP A 645 -33.22 -30.04 23.17
CA ASP A 645 -32.12 -29.13 23.51
C ASP A 645 -31.13 -28.99 22.34
N ARG A 646 -30.90 -30.06 21.56
CA ARG A 646 -30.12 -29.99 20.31
C ARG A 646 -30.78 -29.08 19.28
N ILE A 647 -32.10 -29.19 19.11
CA ILE A 647 -32.88 -28.34 18.20
C ILE A 647 -32.81 -26.89 18.66
N GLU A 648 -32.96 -26.60 19.95
CA GLU A 648 -32.85 -25.23 20.49
C GLU A 648 -31.46 -24.62 20.21
N GLU A 649 -30.39 -25.40 20.30
CA GLU A 649 -29.04 -24.94 19.93
C GLU A 649 -28.86 -24.75 18.41
N ILE A 650 -29.48 -25.60 17.58
CA ILE A 650 -29.52 -25.39 16.13
C ILE A 650 -30.31 -24.12 15.79
N ASP A 651 -31.41 -23.84 16.48
CA ASP A 651 -32.20 -22.63 16.29
C ASP A 651 -31.40 -21.36 16.63
N LYS A 652 -30.50 -21.40 17.62
CA LYS A 652 -29.55 -20.31 17.90
C LYS A 652 -28.59 -20.06 16.73
N ILE A 653 -28.15 -21.11 16.03
CA ILE A 653 -27.35 -20.97 14.80
C ILE A 653 -28.20 -20.35 13.68
N LEU A 654 -29.41 -20.86 13.47
CA LEU A 654 -30.31 -20.39 12.41
C LEU A 654 -30.76 -18.93 12.59
N ASN A 655 -30.88 -18.49 13.85
CA ASN A 655 -31.34 -17.14 14.22
C ASN A 655 -30.22 -16.25 14.76
N TRP A 656 -28.94 -16.57 14.49
CA TRP A 656 -27.80 -15.85 15.06
C TRP A 656 -27.86 -14.33 14.86
N THR A 657 -28.21 -13.93 13.64
CA THR A 657 -28.28 -12.52 13.20
C THR A 657 -29.67 -11.91 13.38
N ASN A 658 -30.62 -12.62 13.99
CA ASN A 658 -31.98 -12.16 14.19
C ASN A 658 -32.12 -11.48 15.57
N PRO A 659 -32.30 -10.15 15.64
CA PRO A 659 -32.46 -9.44 16.90
C PRO A 659 -33.89 -9.52 17.47
N GLY A 660 -34.82 -10.16 16.76
CA GLY A 660 -36.25 -10.17 17.09
C GLY A 660 -36.98 -8.89 16.68
N PRO A 661 -38.32 -8.84 16.84
CA PRO A 661 -39.12 -7.69 16.44
C PRO A 661 -38.72 -6.39 17.16
N GLY A 662 -38.50 -5.32 16.39
CA GLY A 662 -38.11 -4.02 16.92
C GLY A 662 -36.66 -3.94 17.43
N GLY A 663 -35.84 -4.95 17.13
CA GLY A 663 -34.41 -4.95 17.37
C GLY A 663 -33.58 -4.78 16.09
N PHE A 664 -32.29 -4.56 16.26
CA PHE A 664 -31.31 -4.31 15.18
C PHE A 664 -30.09 -5.23 15.35
N TYR A 665 -29.44 -5.58 14.24
CA TYR A 665 -28.20 -6.34 14.22
C TYR A 665 -27.21 -5.68 13.25
N ASP A 666 -25.99 -5.49 13.70
CA ASP A 666 -24.87 -4.95 12.94
C ASP A 666 -23.67 -5.91 13.01
N ASP A 667 -23.07 -6.22 11.85
CA ASP A 667 -21.74 -6.84 11.74
C ASP A 667 -20.79 -5.71 11.33
N LEU A 668 -20.07 -5.18 12.31
CA LEU A 668 -19.31 -3.96 12.13
C LEU A 668 -18.07 -4.15 11.24
N GLY A 669 -17.69 -5.39 10.92
CA GLY A 669 -16.67 -5.67 9.91
C GLY A 669 -17.25 -5.99 8.53
N ASP A 670 -18.57 -6.03 8.36
CA ASP A 670 -19.23 -6.22 7.06
C ASP A 670 -19.70 -4.89 6.47
N LEU A 671 -19.17 -4.52 5.30
CA LEU A 671 -19.55 -3.30 4.59
C LEU A 671 -21.05 -3.22 4.29
N GLY A 672 -21.72 -4.36 4.14
CA GLY A 672 -23.17 -4.42 3.89
C GLY A 672 -24.03 -4.37 5.16
N ASN A 673 -23.44 -4.37 6.36
CA ASN A 673 -24.17 -4.54 7.62
C ASN A 673 -23.67 -3.60 8.76
N GLN A 674 -23.27 -2.38 8.37
CA GLN A 674 -22.77 -1.32 9.24
C GLN A 674 -23.75 -0.12 9.35
N ASN A 675 -25.05 -0.35 9.20
CA ASN A 675 -26.04 0.73 9.00
C ASN A 675 -26.06 1.80 10.10
N HIS A 676 -25.69 1.41 11.33
CA HIS A 676 -25.69 2.31 12.48
C HIS A 676 -24.28 2.79 12.87
N LEU A 677 -23.22 2.40 12.17
CA LEU A 677 -21.86 2.85 12.45
C LEU A 677 -21.66 4.29 11.97
N VAL A 678 -21.23 5.19 12.87
CA VAL A 678 -20.99 6.59 12.51
C VAL A 678 -19.61 6.71 11.86
N LYS A 679 -19.57 7.27 10.64
CA LYS A 679 -18.34 7.59 9.89
C LYS A 679 -18.38 9.06 9.48
N ASP A 680 -17.58 9.90 10.14
CA ASP A 680 -17.65 11.36 9.98
C ASP A 680 -16.84 11.88 8.77
N ASN A 681 -15.82 11.15 8.33
CA ASN A 681 -14.95 11.55 7.22
C ASN A 681 -14.79 10.42 6.19
N ASP A 682 -14.45 10.79 4.97
CA ASP A 682 -14.08 9.86 3.90
C ASP A 682 -12.59 9.49 3.95
N TYR A 683 -12.20 8.48 3.17
CA TYR A 683 -10.80 8.04 3.08
C TYR A 683 -9.86 9.11 2.52
N GLY A 684 -10.35 9.99 1.63
CA GLY A 684 -9.52 11.05 1.03
C GLY A 684 -9.06 12.09 2.05
N SER A 685 -9.90 12.39 3.04
CA SER A 685 -9.64 13.35 4.11
C SER A 685 -8.96 12.73 5.33
N ASP A 686 -9.15 11.44 5.61
CA ASP A 686 -8.50 10.71 6.71
C ASP A 686 -7.96 9.33 6.29
N PRO A 687 -6.94 9.27 5.42
CA PRO A 687 -6.47 7.99 4.86
C PRO A 687 -5.74 7.10 5.88
N SER A 688 -5.33 7.66 7.03
CA SER A 688 -4.77 6.90 8.16
C SER A 688 -5.81 6.47 9.17
N PHE A 689 -7.07 6.89 9.02
CA PHE A 689 -8.15 6.62 9.97
C PHE A 689 -7.83 7.11 11.40
N TYR A 690 -7.23 8.30 11.52
CA TYR A 690 -6.96 8.93 12.81
C TYR A 690 -8.22 9.34 13.55
N THR A 691 -9.32 9.54 12.84
CA THR A 691 -10.61 10.06 13.34
C THR A 691 -11.80 9.21 12.89
N THR A 692 -11.67 8.51 11.76
CA THR A 692 -12.74 7.65 11.20
C THR A 692 -12.54 6.19 11.61
N PRO A 693 -13.60 5.44 11.99
CA PRO A 693 -13.49 4.01 12.23
C PRO A 693 -13.30 3.25 10.90
N PHE A 694 -12.55 2.15 10.95
CA PHE A 694 -12.20 1.33 9.78
C PHE A 694 -12.26 -0.15 10.11
N ILE A 695 -12.15 -1.01 9.09
CA ILE A 695 -12.24 -2.46 9.28
C ILE A 695 -10.87 -3.01 9.71
N GLY A 696 -10.86 -3.71 10.84
CA GLY A 696 -9.75 -4.55 11.30
C GLY A 696 -10.03 -6.03 11.02
N TYR A 697 -8.96 -6.82 10.91
CA TYR A 697 -9.04 -8.24 10.59
C TYR A 697 -8.23 -9.09 11.57
N THR A 698 -8.62 -10.35 11.71
CA THR A 698 -7.87 -11.36 12.46
C THR A 698 -7.86 -12.67 11.70
N ILE A 699 -6.69 -13.01 11.15
CA ILE A 699 -6.57 -14.01 10.09
C ILE A 699 -5.52 -15.06 10.48
N GLY A 700 -5.92 -16.33 10.39
CA GLY A 700 -5.06 -17.48 10.67
C GLY A 700 -5.18 -17.98 12.12
N GLY A 701 -4.32 -18.93 12.50
CA GLY A 701 -4.31 -19.50 13.85
C GLY A 701 -5.68 -19.98 14.33
N LYS A 702 -6.10 -19.51 15.52
CA LYS A 702 -7.41 -19.84 16.12
C LYS A 702 -8.60 -19.23 15.37
N SER A 703 -8.42 -18.11 14.66
CA SER A 703 -9.54 -17.40 14.02
C SER A 703 -10.14 -18.15 12.84
N LYS A 704 -9.42 -19.12 12.29
CA LYS A 704 -9.93 -20.05 11.26
C LYS A 704 -11.18 -20.82 11.70
N LYS A 705 -11.40 -20.98 13.01
CA LYS A 705 -12.57 -21.66 13.58
C LYS A 705 -13.64 -20.69 14.09
N TRP A 706 -13.36 -19.39 14.07
CA TRP A 706 -14.34 -18.39 14.49
C TRP A 706 -15.39 -18.20 13.41
N ARG A 707 -16.53 -17.64 13.82
CA ARG A 707 -17.47 -17.06 12.86
C ARG A 707 -16.75 -15.92 12.13
N ILE A 708 -16.97 -15.78 10.82
CA ILE A 708 -16.33 -14.73 10.02
C ILE A 708 -16.61 -13.34 10.61
N SER A 709 -17.84 -13.08 11.09
CA SER A 709 -18.23 -11.84 11.77
C SER A 709 -17.44 -11.55 13.05
N TRP A 710 -16.65 -12.48 13.57
CA TRP A 710 -15.71 -12.25 14.69
C TRP A 710 -14.26 -12.04 14.23
N ALA A 711 -13.94 -12.47 13.00
CA ALA A 711 -12.63 -12.33 12.39
C ALA A 711 -12.46 -11.01 11.61
N ARG A 712 -13.53 -10.24 11.47
CA ARG A 712 -13.58 -8.86 10.97
C ARG A 712 -14.35 -8.00 11.95
N TYR A 713 -13.97 -6.74 12.12
CA TYR A 713 -14.56 -5.85 13.12
C TYR A 713 -14.32 -4.39 12.76
N ALA A 714 -15.12 -3.47 13.31
CA ALA A 714 -14.79 -2.06 13.27
C ALA A 714 -13.72 -1.74 14.33
N GLN A 715 -12.80 -0.85 13.96
CA GLN A 715 -11.67 -0.43 14.77
C GLN A 715 -11.48 1.09 14.71
N THR A 716 -11.04 1.69 15.82
CA THR A 716 -10.58 3.09 15.88
C THR A 716 -9.10 3.17 16.18
N LEU A 717 -8.50 4.36 16.09
CA LEU A 717 -7.12 4.63 16.52
C LEU A 717 -7.06 5.47 17.79
N TYR A 718 -6.10 5.14 18.63
CA TYR A 718 -5.68 5.85 19.83
C TYR A 718 -6.84 6.13 20.78
N ASP A 719 -7.13 7.41 21.00
CA ASP A 719 -8.12 7.86 21.96
C ASP A 719 -9.48 8.11 21.28
N GLN A 720 -9.62 7.78 19.98
CA GLN A 720 -10.88 7.98 19.27
C GLN A 720 -11.93 6.96 19.69
N PRO A 721 -13.14 7.43 20.01
CA PRO A 721 -14.25 6.55 20.31
C PRO A 721 -14.81 5.89 19.05
N LEU A 722 -15.41 4.71 19.23
CA LEU A 722 -16.29 4.12 18.23
C LEU A 722 -17.73 4.52 18.54
N LYS A 723 -18.43 5.07 17.56
CA LYS A 723 -19.79 5.61 17.74
C LYS A 723 -20.81 4.86 16.89
N MET A 724 -21.99 4.63 17.45
CA MET A 724 -23.15 4.12 16.72
C MET A 724 -24.39 4.96 16.97
N PHE A 725 -25.24 5.09 15.96
CA PHE A 725 -26.48 5.87 16.03
C PHE A 725 -27.67 5.07 15.51
N TYR A 726 -28.66 4.88 16.39
CA TYR A 726 -29.92 4.22 16.08
C TYR A 726 -31.07 5.23 16.07
N THR A 727 -32.01 5.02 15.15
CA THR A 727 -33.24 5.81 15.00
C THR A 727 -34.45 4.88 14.97
N ASP A 728 -35.65 5.45 15.02
CA ASP A 728 -36.92 4.72 14.95
C ASP A 728 -37.08 3.67 16.06
N LEU A 729 -36.56 3.95 17.25
CA LEU A 729 -36.79 3.12 18.43
C LEU A 729 -38.20 3.34 18.99
N ASP A 730 -38.78 2.30 19.60
CA ASP A 730 -40.00 2.42 20.39
C ASP A 730 -39.68 3.22 21.65
N ASP A 731 -40.13 4.47 21.65
CA ASP A 731 -39.90 5.45 22.70
C ASP A 731 -40.56 5.09 24.03
N THR A 732 -41.32 3.99 24.12
CA THR A 732 -41.91 3.43 25.35
C THR A 732 -41.21 2.17 25.85
N ALA A 733 -40.35 1.55 25.05
CA ALA A 733 -39.74 0.26 25.35
C ALA A 733 -38.39 0.37 26.05
N SER A 734 -38.03 -0.67 26.80
CA SER A 734 -36.66 -0.85 27.30
C SER A 734 -35.84 -1.70 26.35
N TYR A 735 -34.54 -1.43 26.29
CA TYR A 735 -33.62 -2.11 25.39
C TYR A 735 -32.44 -2.75 26.15
N GLN A 736 -31.88 -3.79 25.54
CA GLN A 736 -30.59 -4.38 25.91
C GLN A 736 -29.66 -4.31 24.71
N ILE A 737 -28.37 -4.20 24.98
CA ILE A 737 -27.34 -4.34 23.96
C ILE A 737 -26.61 -5.67 24.16
N LYS A 738 -26.48 -6.45 23.08
CA LYS A 738 -25.58 -7.60 23.02
C LYS A 738 -24.38 -7.22 22.17
N VAL A 739 -23.16 -7.42 22.66
CA VAL A 739 -21.92 -7.00 21.96
C VAL A 739 -20.91 -8.14 21.92
N THR A 740 -20.29 -8.34 20.76
CA THR A 740 -19.09 -9.19 20.63
C THR A 740 -17.85 -8.29 20.56
N TYR A 741 -17.08 -8.26 21.64
CA TYR A 741 -15.78 -7.58 21.68
C TYR A 741 -14.69 -8.48 21.11
N THR A 742 -13.80 -7.93 20.28
CA THR A 742 -12.64 -8.66 19.77
C THR A 742 -11.40 -8.39 20.60
N SER A 743 -10.61 -9.44 20.83
CA SER A 743 -9.34 -9.37 21.54
C SER A 743 -8.25 -8.87 20.60
N ASP A 744 -7.35 -8.02 21.09
CA ASP A 744 -6.13 -7.72 20.35
C ASP A 744 -5.26 -8.98 20.27
N LEU A 745 -4.88 -9.41 19.07
CA LEU A 745 -3.98 -10.55 18.83
C LEU A 745 -2.62 -10.37 19.53
N TYR A 746 -2.27 -9.14 19.91
CA TYR A 746 -1.01 -8.78 20.57
C TYR A 746 -1.12 -8.71 22.10
N GLY A 747 -2.20 -9.22 22.70
CA GLY A 747 -2.27 -9.44 24.14
C GLY A 747 -2.45 -8.17 24.98
N SER A 748 -2.96 -7.09 24.39
CA SER A 748 -3.32 -5.91 25.18
C SER A 748 -4.65 -6.19 25.91
N ASP A 749 -4.60 -6.31 27.23
CA ASP A 749 -5.77 -6.35 28.14
C ASP A 749 -6.49 -4.98 28.20
N ARG A 750 -6.61 -4.29 27.06
CA ARG A 750 -7.21 -2.96 26.95
C ARG A 750 -8.66 -3.03 27.37
N LYS A 751 -9.00 -2.24 28.38
CA LYS A 751 -10.38 -2.14 28.85
C LYS A 751 -11.20 -1.29 27.88
N VAL A 752 -12.50 -1.58 27.85
CA VAL A 752 -13.48 -0.84 27.08
C VAL A 752 -14.59 -0.35 27.99
N ARG A 753 -15.03 0.89 27.78
CA ARG A 753 -16.19 1.52 28.41
C ARG A 753 -17.25 1.75 27.35
N LEU A 754 -18.53 1.63 27.72
CA LEU A 754 -19.67 1.94 26.87
C LEU A 754 -20.62 2.90 27.58
N VAL A 755 -20.95 4.00 26.90
CA VAL A 755 -21.95 4.97 27.33
C VAL A 755 -23.02 5.16 26.25
N ALA A 756 -24.20 5.60 26.67
CA ALA A 756 -25.26 6.07 25.80
C ALA A 756 -25.44 7.58 25.97
N ASN A 757 -25.37 8.35 24.88
CA ASN A 757 -25.31 9.82 24.93
C ASN A 757 -26.67 10.44 24.56
N VAL A 758 -27.17 11.35 25.41
CA VAL A 758 -28.37 12.15 25.13
C VAL A 758 -28.06 13.63 25.36
N GLY A 759 -28.00 14.41 24.28
CA GLY A 759 -27.60 15.82 24.37
C GLY A 759 -26.17 15.96 24.90
N ASN A 760 -26.02 16.51 26.11
CA ASN A 760 -24.73 16.67 26.79
C ASN A 760 -24.57 15.74 28.01
N GLU A 761 -25.46 14.76 28.17
CA GLU A 761 -25.45 13.81 29.29
C GLU A 761 -25.04 12.41 28.81
N ASP A 762 -24.13 11.78 29.55
CA ASP A 762 -23.66 10.40 29.33
C ASP A 762 -24.33 9.45 30.32
N PHE A 763 -25.03 8.45 29.81
CA PHE A 763 -25.59 7.35 30.60
C PHE A 763 -24.68 6.13 30.52
N GLU A 764 -24.07 5.72 31.63
CA GLU A 764 -23.17 4.57 31.64
C GLU A 764 -23.92 3.25 31.43
N VAL A 765 -23.55 2.50 30.40
CA VAL A 765 -24.05 1.13 30.13
C VAL A 765 -23.13 0.12 30.82
N HIS A 766 -21.81 0.29 30.67
CA HIS A 766 -20.83 -0.34 31.54
C HIS A 766 -19.54 0.48 31.64
N SER A 767 -18.92 0.46 32.81
CA SER A 767 -17.60 1.06 33.06
C SER A 767 -16.47 0.33 32.32
N TYR A 768 -15.23 0.80 32.48
CA TYR A 768 -14.05 0.13 31.92
C TYR A 768 -13.95 -1.33 32.40
N MET A 769 -14.21 -2.26 31.48
CA MET A 769 -14.12 -3.69 31.73
C MET A 769 -13.11 -4.34 30.80
N SER A 770 -12.47 -5.41 31.28
CA SER A 770 -11.68 -6.29 30.42
C SER A 770 -12.60 -7.01 29.44
N LYS A 771 -12.18 -7.11 28.18
CA LYS A 771 -12.90 -7.87 27.17
C LYS A 771 -12.93 -9.37 27.55
N PRO A 772 -14.00 -10.13 27.22
CA PRO A 772 -14.04 -11.56 27.45
C PRO A 772 -12.84 -12.28 26.81
N LYS A 773 -12.21 -13.21 27.56
CA LYS A 773 -11.06 -13.99 27.07
C LYS A 773 -11.45 -14.93 25.93
N ASP A 774 -12.61 -15.57 26.06
CA ASP A 774 -13.25 -16.31 24.98
C ASP A 774 -14.19 -15.36 24.23
N MET A 775 -13.99 -15.19 22.93
CA MET A 775 -14.86 -14.34 22.11
C MET A 775 -16.27 -14.91 22.13
N GLN A 776 -17.17 -14.18 22.79
CA GLN A 776 -18.58 -14.51 22.89
C GLN A 776 -19.39 -13.22 23.08
N PRO A 777 -20.66 -13.20 22.65
CA PRO A 777 -21.52 -12.05 22.88
C PRO A 777 -21.82 -11.87 24.38
N VAL A 778 -21.75 -10.64 24.87
CA VAL A 778 -22.13 -10.23 26.24
C VAL A 778 -23.30 -9.26 26.22
N ILE A 779 -24.18 -9.30 27.22
CA ILE A 779 -25.42 -8.51 27.26
C ILE A 779 -25.36 -7.47 28.38
N PHE A 780 -25.80 -6.24 28.08
CA PHE A 780 -25.95 -5.15 29.03
C PHE A 780 -27.32 -4.48 28.89
N ASP A 781 -27.83 -3.96 30.00
CA ASP A 781 -29.05 -3.15 30.01
C ASP A 781 -28.72 -1.71 29.60
N ILE A 782 -29.55 -1.14 28.72
CA ILE A 782 -29.44 0.28 28.36
C ILE A 782 -30.35 1.09 29.30
N PRO A 783 -29.84 2.16 29.94
CA PRO A 783 -30.66 3.08 30.72
C PRO A 783 -31.84 3.59 29.89
N ARG A 784 -33.04 3.61 30.48
CA ARG A 784 -34.27 3.86 29.73
C ARG A 784 -34.29 5.26 29.13
N GLU A 785 -33.81 6.22 29.92
CA GLU A 785 -33.62 7.63 29.61
C GLU A 785 -32.86 7.83 28.30
N ALA A 786 -31.93 6.92 27.99
CA ALA A 786 -31.12 6.98 26.77
C ALA A 786 -31.89 6.66 25.47
N THR A 787 -33.15 6.21 25.57
CA THR A 787 -33.99 5.77 24.43
C THR A 787 -35.35 6.47 24.36
N GLU A 788 -35.65 7.38 25.29
CA GLU A 788 -36.98 8.01 25.43
C GLU A 788 -37.37 8.92 24.26
N ASN A 789 -36.42 9.36 23.45
CA ASN A 789 -36.68 10.21 22.29
C ASN A 789 -36.75 9.41 20.97
N GLY A 790 -36.79 8.07 21.04
CA GLY A 790 -36.81 7.20 19.85
C GLY A 790 -35.45 7.11 19.14
N GLN A 791 -34.39 7.64 19.73
CA GLN A 791 -33.02 7.61 19.21
C GLN A 791 -32.07 7.06 20.27
N LEU A 792 -30.92 6.54 19.84
CA LEU A 792 -29.87 6.08 20.73
C LEU A 792 -28.50 6.35 20.11
N ASN A 793 -27.67 7.12 20.81
CA ASN A 793 -26.25 7.28 20.48
C ASN A 793 -25.44 6.42 21.43
N LEU A 794 -24.61 5.52 20.91
CA LEU A 794 -23.68 4.71 21.69
C LEU A 794 -22.26 5.15 21.42
N GLU A 795 -21.45 5.19 22.47
CA GLU A 795 -20.03 5.50 22.37
C GLU A 795 -19.20 4.52 23.18
N TRP A 796 -18.26 3.85 22.49
CA TRP A 796 -17.24 3.03 23.10
C TRP A 796 -15.91 3.77 23.14
N THR A 797 -15.25 3.73 24.30
CA THR A 797 -13.91 4.30 24.49
C THR A 797 -12.94 3.26 25.06
N SER A 798 -11.72 3.20 24.52
CA SER A 798 -10.61 2.45 25.12
C SER A 798 -9.89 3.27 26.18
N GLU A 799 -9.04 2.63 26.98
CA GLU A 799 -8.15 3.35 27.90
C GLU A 799 -7.30 4.39 27.15
N LEU A 800 -7.29 5.62 27.66
CA LEU A 800 -6.67 6.76 26.99
C LEU A 800 -5.14 6.73 27.07
N GLY A 801 -4.49 7.39 26.09
CA GLY A 801 -3.06 7.71 26.12
C GLY A 801 -2.12 6.55 25.74
N GLN A 802 -2.64 5.43 25.26
CA GLN A 802 -1.86 4.19 25.00
C GLN A 802 -0.96 4.25 23.76
N GLY A 803 0.27 3.73 23.85
CA GLY A 803 1.23 3.72 22.73
C GLY A 803 1.15 2.49 21.81
N GLY A 804 2.27 2.18 21.17
CA GLY A 804 2.46 1.00 20.31
C GLY A 804 1.68 1.10 19.00
N THR A 805 0.99 0.02 18.62
CA THR A 805 0.21 -0.10 17.37
C THR A 805 -0.91 0.93 17.22
N GLY A 806 -1.25 1.65 18.28
CA GLY A 806 -2.27 2.69 18.25
C GLY A 806 -3.71 2.18 18.14
N ARG A 807 -3.98 0.88 18.28
CA ARG A 807 -5.34 0.33 18.17
C ARG A 807 -6.26 0.86 19.29
N GLY A 808 -7.40 1.42 18.94
CA GLY A 808 -8.43 1.88 19.88
C GLY A 808 -9.47 0.81 20.19
N CYS A 809 -10.75 1.16 20.08
CA CYS A 809 -11.87 0.24 20.22
C CYS A 809 -11.88 -0.80 19.09
N GLN A 810 -12.31 -2.03 19.38
CA GLN A 810 -12.46 -3.11 18.40
C GLN A 810 -13.72 -3.91 18.71
N ILE A 811 -14.72 -3.84 17.83
CA ILE A 811 -16.06 -4.38 18.06
C ILE A 811 -16.52 -5.11 16.80
N ALA A 812 -16.88 -6.39 16.96
CA ALA A 812 -17.26 -7.27 15.86
C ALA A 812 -18.75 -7.17 15.53
N GLU A 813 -19.61 -7.47 16.51
CA GLU A 813 -21.05 -7.54 16.31
C GLU A 813 -21.79 -6.79 17.41
N VAL A 814 -22.91 -6.18 17.04
CA VAL A 814 -23.83 -5.50 17.97
C VAL A 814 -25.26 -5.93 17.67
N TRP A 815 -26.02 -6.25 18.71
CA TRP A 815 -27.46 -6.39 18.63
C TRP A 815 -28.11 -5.41 19.60
N LEU A 816 -29.05 -4.62 19.10
CA LEU A 816 -29.96 -3.85 19.95
C LEU A 816 -31.25 -4.67 20.08
N LEU A 817 -31.52 -5.16 21.28
CA LEU A 817 -32.62 -6.07 21.58
C LEU A 817 -33.71 -5.31 22.34
N LYS A 818 -34.92 -5.29 21.78
CA LYS A 818 -36.09 -4.79 22.51
C LYS A 818 -36.44 -5.78 23.62
N LYS A 819 -36.50 -5.33 24.88
CA LYS A 819 -37.02 -6.17 25.96
C LYS A 819 -38.51 -6.42 25.69
N GLY A 820 -38.88 -7.67 25.49
CA GLY A 820 -40.29 -8.03 25.42
C GLY A 820 -40.97 -7.71 26.75
N ASN A 821 -42.20 -7.18 26.72
CA ASN A 821 -43.09 -7.36 27.85
C ASN A 821 -43.27 -8.87 28.00
N ILE A 822 -42.71 -9.45 29.05
CA ILE A 822 -43.10 -10.78 29.50
C ILE A 822 -44.55 -10.61 29.94
N ASN A 823 -45.49 -10.95 29.05
CA ASN A 823 -46.87 -11.25 29.41
C ASN A 823 -47.09 -12.75 29.21
#